data_AF-A0AB39RSL3-F1
#
_entry.id   AF-A0AB39RSL3-F1
#
_cell.length_a   1.000
_cell.length_b   1.000
_cell.length_c   1.000
_cell.angle_alpha   90.00
_cell.angle_beta   90.00
_cell.angle_gamma   90.00
#
_symmetry.space_group_name_H-M   'P 1'
#
loop_
_entity.id
_entity.type
_entity.pdbx_description
1 polymer ?
#
loop_
_entity_poly.entity_id
_entity_poly.type
_entity_poly.pdbx_seq_one_letter_code
_entity_poly.pdbx_strand_id
1 'polypeptide(L)'
;MRLGAKRIVGAGARRTALATAVALALASAVTGAGTAFGSADDPVANSHVVDRNWLPDTPENWPSVVDYTRTPAETVTRGLQHYSETYDTVGGRQHIQVLKADLGDPNLRVGMVEAGDTITNPADETPSSMAHRTHAVAGVNGDYFEIHASGRPLGGIISNGHLLKSPKPGFASQLGVKPDGTMVMGPETFSGTITAGSATRALTSVNTVNDVASGGITEVTPDLGETPGLSKPSTLALGHTTDGGFVVDSVQTGVTTVPRLSADQLGLLGAGDGGQWLSNDLRTGDTVGITTQLSPDNDVTQLISGVATLVKDGKVYKDPTGTPPSGANPETAVGITQDGKHAIVVAVDGHGGASTAFGVTPEQVAGYMVAHGAHTAMLFDGGGSTGMVSRAPGADQAEVVNTPSDLPGNTERPVANGIFFYSTAKEAGPAVKVVVNGGKTVTTVAGGSIPLPVHSIDRFANPSAGRVDVRIEPSGLATYEDGKLTPHRTGTGRIIASNGKAFTSEKLEVVSKLETLTVTPDKADLDNGATQQLALSGTVKDGGEVQIPAEAANWKVTPDNLGTLDAHGLFTATDDNGGLAEVSATAAGATATTSIAVGSVSKVIDPMTSLDVWRLSNNTTGKPATLTADPGVVPPGSTESGSLRLDYSMPAGSGVKQLVLSPRTTLKTDTNNGQVPTAIGVWIKGDGNGIELAEKYIGVNGTSTTLYPTYVTWKDWHLAVAQLPAGMQFPLTISFIDFLAISPSTAYSGSLNVAGLQALYSPRPVTAPEYHAIPQNPKWLSFEEDSADFARRGTTLLAGDDAHMLAGDPGSVSSNVMDSIAKRLPTLSPQARPDAAQFLGDMSDDGKSADLQYAKSKMDALGIPERDIVGNHEITQGADSENGNYSDTFGDTHYSYTQGAARLIVTDNSHGSLQSSDPFQDPAGAQYPWLVQQLTDTTAKDVLVITHMPAYDPHPAANSQFTDRWEARMYLRLVQRYQETHPKQHVVMMYGHARGFAEQILDPEGQSVTTAEGGIPQFTFADLGMPAYAPADQGGIYHFGLIRIGDDGDLQYTVEPALSSITVKAPKDPIAKGDHVTLTATGDQVAGDNIAPLTIPIADPASHVWTSDNPEVASMDPSTGALTAHRPGTVTISVTSGGITGSAQVIVR
;
A
#
# COMPACT_ATOMS: atom_id res chain seq x y z
N MET A 1 -52.85 -30.93 -44.87
CA MET A 1 -53.63 -31.43 -46.03
C MET A 1 -55.03 -31.77 -45.53
N ARG A 2 -56.07 -31.04 -45.95
CA ARG A 2 -57.47 -31.07 -45.41
C ARG A 2 -57.59 -30.73 -43.91
N LEU A 3 -58.80 -30.51 -43.35
CA LEU A 3 -59.80 -29.46 -43.64
C LEU A 3 -60.90 -29.47 -42.54
N GLY A 4 -61.39 -28.30 -42.09
CA GLY A 4 -62.64 -28.19 -41.32
C GLY A 4 -62.53 -27.43 -39.98
N ALA A 5 -63.51 -26.60 -39.58
CA ALA A 5 -63.83 -25.27 -40.13
C ALA A 5 -65.13 -24.69 -39.49
N LYS A 6 -65.01 -23.54 -38.79
CA LYS A 6 -66.05 -22.51 -38.48
C LYS A 6 -65.27 -21.39 -37.72
N ARG A 7 -65.15 -20.11 -38.14
CA ARG A 7 -66.11 -19.04 -38.53
C ARG A 7 -67.05 -18.67 -37.36
N ILE A 8 -67.31 -17.38 -37.04
CA ILE A 8 -67.12 -16.08 -37.75
C ILE A 8 -67.06 -14.94 -36.68
N VAL A 9 -66.58 -13.69 -36.82
CA VAL A 9 -65.56 -12.94 -37.62
C VAL A 9 -65.44 -11.52 -36.98
N GLY A 10 -64.25 -10.99 -36.67
CA GLY A 10 -63.59 -9.90 -37.43
C GLY A 10 -63.53 -8.58 -36.65
N ALA A 11 -62.72 -7.55 -36.96
CA ALA A 11 -61.59 -7.39 -37.89
C ALA A 11 -60.79 -6.11 -37.46
N GLY A 12 -59.53 -5.83 -37.85
CA GLY A 12 -58.52 -6.56 -38.62
C GLY A 12 -57.44 -5.63 -39.22
N ALA A 13 -56.36 -6.19 -39.80
CA ALA A 13 -55.36 -5.53 -40.70
C ALA A 13 -54.45 -4.42 -40.09
N ARG A 14 -53.18 -4.17 -40.50
CA ARG A 14 -52.15 -4.81 -41.39
C ARG A 14 -50.78 -4.29 -40.87
N ARG A 15 -49.71 -5.09 -40.71
CA ARG A 15 -48.76 -5.72 -41.69
C ARG A 15 -47.72 -4.77 -42.35
N THR A 16 -46.47 -5.27 -42.35
CA THR A 16 -45.30 -4.96 -43.24
C THR A 16 -44.54 -3.65 -43.06
N ALA A 17 -43.25 -3.68 -43.44
CA ALA A 17 -42.22 -2.67 -43.16
C ALA A 17 -41.44 -2.26 -44.44
N LEU A 18 -40.79 -1.10 -44.40
CA LEU A 18 -39.45 -0.89 -44.99
C LEU A 18 -38.77 0.37 -44.38
N ALA A 19 -37.50 0.60 -44.74
CA ALA A 19 -36.53 1.45 -44.04
C ALA A 19 -36.62 2.97 -44.30
N THR A 20 -35.78 3.71 -43.55
CA THR A 20 -34.99 4.92 -43.90
C THR A 20 -35.32 6.22 -43.13
N ALA A 21 -34.24 6.94 -42.76
CA ALA A 21 -34.11 8.38 -42.49
C ALA A 21 -34.30 8.95 -41.05
N VAL A 22 -33.14 9.28 -40.45
CA VAL A 22 -32.75 10.53 -39.75
C VAL A 22 -33.49 11.00 -38.47
N ALA A 23 -32.65 11.17 -37.45
CA ALA A 23 -32.82 11.74 -36.11
C ALA A 23 -33.69 13.01 -35.92
N LEU A 24 -34.30 13.09 -34.73
CA LEU A 24 -33.96 14.13 -33.73
C LEU A 24 -34.21 13.60 -32.30
N ALA A 25 -33.70 14.29 -31.27
CA ALA A 25 -33.63 13.80 -29.89
C ALA A 25 -34.74 14.36 -28.97
N LEU A 26 -35.04 13.65 -27.86
CA LEU A 26 -34.95 14.19 -26.47
C LEU A 26 -35.37 13.18 -25.37
N ALA A 27 -34.55 13.14 -24.32
CA ALA A 27 -34.84 12.95 -22.88
C ALA A 27 -35.78 11.84 -22.32
N SER A 28 -35.17 11.11 -21.37
CA SER A 28 -35.65 10.78 -20.00
C SER A 28 -36.62 9.61 -19.67
N ALA A 29 -36.21 8.93 -18.59
CA ALA A 29 -37.01 8.36 -17.48
C ALA A 29 -37.44 6.87 -17.46
N VAL A 30 -36.65 6.08 -16.71
CA VAL A 30 -37.05 5.10 -15.66
C VAL A 30 -38.07 3.99 -15.99
N THR A 31 -37.57 2.75 -16.08
CA THR A 31 -37.89 1.64 -15.14
C THR A 31 -37.05 0.40 -15.48
N GLY A 32 -36.47 -0.28 -14.47
CA GLY A 32 -35.59 -1.43 -14.71
C GLY A 32 -34.90 -1.96 -13.46
N ALA A 33 -35.65 -2.28 -12.41
CA ALA A 33 -35.09 -2.90 -11.21
C ALA A 33 -34.67 -4.35 -11.49
N GLY A 34 -33.37 -4.63 -11.43
CA GLY A 34 -32.81 -5.98 -11.49
C GLY A 34 -32.25 -6.39 -10.14
N THR A 35 -32.86 -7.40 -9.50
CA THR A 35 -32.40 -7.99 -8.24
C THR A 35 -31.27 -8.99 -8.51
N ALA A 36 -30.09 -8.79 -7.91
CA ALA A 36 -28.96 -9.71 -8.06
C ALA A 36 -28.06 -9.75 -6.80
N PHE A 37 -28.47 -10.54 -5.80
CA PHE A 37 -27.55 -11.19 -4.86
C PHE A 37 -27.91 -12.68 -4.83
N GLY A 38 -26.92 -13.55 -5.04
CA GLY A 38 -27.11 -14.99 -5.12
C GLY A 38 -27.17 -15.64 -3.73
N SER A 39 -28.08 -16.59 -3.55
CA SER A 39 -28.12 -17.45 -2.35
C SER A 39 -26.94 -18.43 -2.35
N ALA A 40 -26.35 -18.68 -1.19
CA ALA A 40 -25.24 -19.62 -1.04
C ALA A 40 -25.66 -21.09 -1.28
N ASP A 41 -25.15 -21.68 -2.37
CA ASP A 41 -24.59 -23.04 -2.46
C ASP A 41 -24.00 -23.24 -3.88
N ASP A 42 -22.74 -23.66 -3.97
CA ASP A 42 -21.95 -23.75 -5.21
C ASP A 42 -22.15 -25.12 -5.92
N PRO A 43 -22.08 -25.20 -7.27
CA PRO A 43 -20.88 -25.86 -7.82
C PRO A 43 -20.40 -25.41 -9.22
N VAL A 44 -19.08 -25.53 -9.39
CA VAL A 44 -18.29 -25.62 -10.64
C VAL A 44 -19.03 -26.17 -11.88
N ALA A 45 -19.21 -25.32 -12.91
CA ALA A 45 -19.01 -25.69 -14.33
C ALA A 45 -19.11 -24.47 -15.30
N ASN A 46 -18.16 -24.37 -16.23
CA ASN A 46 -18.05 -23.32 -17.25
C ASN A 46 -19.34 -23.00 -18.03
N SER A 47 -19.68 -21.70 -18.11
CA SER A 47 -20.29 -21.10 -19.31
C SER A 47 -19.65 -19.74 -19.58
N HIS A 48 -18.78 -19.64 -20.57
CA HIS A 48 -18.01 -18.43 -20.85
C HIS A 48 -18.91 -17.25 -21.29
N VAL A 49 -19.17 -16.33 -20.36
CA VAL A 49 -18.93 -14.91 -20.66
C VAL A 49 -17.41 -14.74 -20.71
N VAL A 50 -16.90 -13.95 -21.65
CA VAL A 50 -15.48 -13.59 -21.66
C VAL A 50 -15.31 -12.50 -20.60
N ASP A 51 -14.64 -12.86 -19.51
CA ASP A 51 -14.22 -11.89 -18.50
C ASP A 51 -13.24 -10.90 -19.13
N ARG A 52 -13.37 -9.62 -18.79
CA ARG A 52 -12.65 -8.52 -19.46
C ARG A 52 -11.56 -7.90 -18.59
N ASN A 53 -11.63 -8.09 -17.28
CA ASN A 53 -10.82 -7.35 -16.34
C ASN A 53 -9.57 -8.18 -16.03
N TRP A 54 -8.46 -7.81 -16.69
CA TRP A 54 -7.14 -8.40 -16.46
C TRP A 54 -6.47 -7.87 -15.16
N LEU A 55 -7.05 -6.82 -14.59
CA LEU A 55 -6.76 -6.29 -13.26
C LEU A 55 -7.95 -6.50 -12.31
N PRO A 56 -7.75 -6.42 -10.99
CA PRO A 56 -8.84 -6.29 -10.04
C PRO A 56 -9.59 -4.96 -10.22
N ASP A 57 -10.87 -4.93 -9.85
CA ASP A 57 -11.65 -3.69 -9.85
C ASP A 57 -11.09 -2.69 -8.82
N THR A 58 -10.79 -1.47 -9.27
CA THR A 58 -10.36 -0.36 -8.39
C THR A 58 -11.58 0.37 -7.81
N PRO A 59 -11.73 0.47 -6.47
CA PRO A 59 -12.84 1.20 -5.86
C PRO A 59 -12.79 2.72 -6.13
N GLU A 60 -13.92 3.42 -5.94
CA GLU A 60 -13.99 4.87 -6.15
C GLU A 60 -13.01 5.61 -5.20
N ASN A 61 -12.30 6.63 -5.71
CA ASN A 61 -11.27 7.40 -5.00
C ASN A 61 -9.99 6.63 -4.58
N TRP A 62 -9.83 5.36 -4.95
CA TRP A 62 -8.59 4.61 -4.71
C TRP A 62 -7.53 4.91 -5.79
N PRO A 63 -6.22 4.83 -5.46
CA PRO A 63 -5.17 4.64 -6.46
C PRO A 63 -5.40 3.30 -7.17
N SER A 64 -4.94 3.17 -8.42
CA SER A 64 -5.13 1.95 -9.21
C SER A 64 -4.69 0.69 -8.45
N VAL A 65 -5.62 -0.26 -8.31
CA VAL A 65 -5.34 -1.59 -7.76
C VAL A 65 -4.61 -2.41 -8.81
N VAL A 66 -3.41 -2.87 -8.48
CA VAL A 66 -2.58 -3.71 -9.34
C VAL A 66 -2.79 -5.17 -8.99
N ASP A 67 -2.84 -5.51 -7.69
CA ASP A 67 -3.12 -6.87 -7.22
C ASP A 67 -4.17 -6.92 -6.10
N TYR A 68 -4.83 -8.07 -5.97
CA TYR A 68 -5.87 -8.32 -4.96
C TYR A 68 -5.87 -9.80 -4.57
N THR A 69 -5.84 -10.04 -3.26
CA THR A 69 -6.04 -11.39 -2.69
C THR A 69 -7.07 -11.34 -1.56
N ARG A 70 -7.74 -12.46 -1.33
CA ARG A 70 -8.79 -12.59 -0.32
C ARG A 70 -8.78 -13.98 0.29
N THR A 71 -8.94 -14.08 1.61
CA THR A 71 -9.07 -15.37 2.29
C THR A 71 -10.47 -15.97 2.11
N PRO A 72 -10.63 -17.31 2.13
CA PRO A 72 -11.93 -17.95 2.07
C PRO A 72 -12.85 -17.48 3.21
N ALA A 73 -14.13 -17.26 2.92
CA ALA A 73 -15.09 -16.81 3.93
C ALA A 73 -15.38 -17.89 4.98
N GLU A 74 -15.01 -17.62 6.23
CA GLU A 74 -15.30 -18.48 7.37
C GLU A 74 -16.65 -18.10 7.99
N THR A 75 -17.40 -19.09 8.49
CA THR A 75 -18.69 -18.86 9.14
C THR A 75 -18.50 -18.81 10.66
N VAL A 76 -18.61 -17.61 11.23
CA VAL A 76 -18.44 -17.34 12.67
C VAL A 76 -19.64 -17.86 13.47
N THR A 77 -20.84 -17.68 12.92
CA THR A 77 -22.10 -18.32 13.31
C THR A 77 -23.06 -18.21 12.12
N ARG A 78 -24.18 -18.94 12.09
CA ARG A 78 -25.12 -18.86 10.97
C ARG A 78 -25.69 -17.44 10.86
N GLY A 79 -25.60 -16.85 9.66
CA GLY A 79 -25.90 -15.44 9.42
C GLY A 79 -24.68 -14.50 9.51
N LEU A 80 -23.51 -14.96 9.94
CA LEU A 80 -22.30 -14.13 10.06
C LEU A 80 -21.06 -14.82 9.47
N GLN A 81 -20.44 -14.15 8.49
CA GLN A 81 -19.18 -14.56 7.88
C GLN A 81 -18.06 -13.57 8.15
N HIS A 82 -16.83 -14.06 8.19
CA HIS A 82 -15.59 -13.27 8.32
C HIS A 82 -14.60 -13.67 7.23
N TYR A 83 -13.85 -12.71 6.70
CA TYR A 83 -12.66 -12.92 5.85
C TYR A 83 -11.76 -11.67 5.89
N SER A 84 -10.55 -11.81 5.36
CA SER A 84 -9.62 -10.72 5.09
C SER A 84 -9.41 -10.49 3.59
N GLU A 85 -9.05 -9.26 3.23
CA GLU A 85 -8.65 -8.84 1.89
C GLU A 85 -7.32 -8.09 1.95
N THR A 86 -6.50 -8.26 0.92
CA THR A 86 -5.28 -7.48 0.69
C THR A 86 -5.33 -6.89 -0.71
N TYR A 87 -5.18 -5.58 -0.81
CA TYR A 87 -5.14 -4.83 -2.06
C TYR A 87 -3.76 -4.18 -2.22
N ASP A 88 -3.06 -4.47 -3.31
CA ASP A 88 -1.81 -3.80 -3.66
C ASP A 88 -2.12 -2.68 -4.67
N THR A 89 -2.10 -1.43 -4.19
CA THR A 89 -2.33 -0.23 -5.01
C THR A 89 -1.02 0.48 -5.31
N VAL A 90 -0.97 1.29 -6.36
CA VAL A 90 0.21 2.15 -6.66
C VAL A 90 0.57 3.13 -5.53
N GLY A 91 -0.39 3.47 -4.65
CA GLY A 91 -0.17 4.32 -3.46
C GLY A 91 0.12 3.55 -2.17
N GLY A 92 0.17 2.21 -2.19
CA GLY A 92 0.46 1.36 -1.04
C GLY A 92 -0.45 0.13 -0.93
N ARG A 93 0.00 -0.85 -0.15
CA ARG A 93 -0.79 -2.02 0.28
C ARG A 93 -1.84 -1.64 1.33
N GLN A 94 -3.02 -2.22 1.21
CA GLN A 94 -4.09 -2.17 2.21
C GLN A 94 -4.42 -3.59 2.69
N HIS A 95 -4.64 -3.75 4.00
CA HIS A 95 -5.13 -4.99 4.61
C HIS A 95 -6.44 -4.69 5.35
N ILE A 96 -7.49 -5.46 5.05
CA ILE A 96 -8.85 -5.20 5.51
C ILE A 96 -9.45 -6.47 6.10
N GLN A 97 -9.97 -6.38 7.32
CA GLN A 97 -10.82 -7.42 7.91
C GLN A 97 -12.30 -7.09 7.67
N VAL A 98 -13.08 -8.07 7.24
CA VAL A 98 -14.47 -7.88 6.78
C VAL A 98 -15.41 -8.88 7.44
N LEU A 99 -16.44 -8.38 8.14
CA LEU A 99 -17.61 -9.17 8.53
C LEU A 99 -18.75 -8.92 7.53
N LYS A 100 -19.42 -9.98 7.09
CA LYS A 100 -20.70 -9.91 6.35
C LYS A 100 -21.80 -10.58 7.15
N ALA A 101 -22.83 -9.80 7.49
CA ALA A 101 -23.94 -10.19 8.34
C ALA A 101 -25.27 -10.22 7.56
N ASP A 102 -26.00 -11.33 7.64
CA ASP A 102 -27.43 -11.44 7.33
C ASP A 102 -28.21 -11.27 8.64
N LEU A 103 -28.80 -10.08 8.80
CA LEU A 103 -29.62 -9.68 9.94
C LEU A 103 -31.07 -10.21 9.82
N GLY A 104 -31.42 -10.86 8.71
CA GLY A 104 -32.65 -11.60 8.53
C GLY A 104 -32.62 -13.01 9.14
N ASP A 105 -31.43 -13.55 9.48
CA ASP A 105 -31.32 -14.82 10.19
C ASP A 105 -31.60 -14.64 11.70
N PRO A 106 -32.66 -15.27 12.27
CA PRO A 106 -32.96 -15.19 13.70
C PRO A 106 -31.92 -15.87 14.62
N ASN A 107 -30.87 -16.48 14.06
CA ASN A 107 -29.68 -16.87 14.82
C ASN A 107 -28.79 -15.66 15.19
N LEU A 108 -28.83 -14.56 14.44
CA LEU A 108 -27.95 -13.41 14.64
C LEU A 108 -28.66 -12.29 15.42
N ARG A 109 -27.93 -11.62 16.31
CA ARG A 109 -28.36 -10.40 17.01
C ARG A 109 -27.20 -9.42 17.10
N VAL A 110 -27.49 -8.13 17.01
CA VAL A 110 -26.53 -7.04 17.26
C VAL A 110 -26.78 -6.42 18.64
N GLY A 111 -25.76 -5.89 19.29
CA GLY A 111 -25.88 -5.08 20.50
C GLY A 111 -24.74 -4.08 20.65
N MET A 112 -25.05 -2.93 21.26
CA MET A 112 -24.04 -1.92 21.63
C MET A 112 -23.61 -2.14 23.07
N VAL A 113 -22.30 -2.06 23.32
CA VAL A 113 -21.66 -2.37 24.60
C VAL A 113 -20.79 -1.19 25.03
N GLU A 114 -21.05 -0.65 26.22
CA GLU A 114 -20.23 0.38 26.85
C GLU A 114 -19.10 -0.26 27.68
N ALA A 115 -17.95 0.39 27.75
CA ALA A 115 -16.79 -0.02 28.54
C ALA A 115 -17.13 -0.10 30.04
N GLY A 116 -16.98 -1.29 30.64
CA GLY A 116 -17.32 -1.53 32.04
C GLY A 116 -18.81 -1.34 32.38
N ASP A 117 -19.70 -1.41 31.39
CA ASP A 117 -21.16 -1.20 31.51
C ASP A 117 -21.55 0.17 32.11
N THR A 118 -20.77 1.23 31.84
CA THR A 118 -21.09 2.61 32.26
C THR A 118 -20.52 3.65 31.31
N ILE A 119 -21.23 4.77 31.16
CA ILE A 119 -20.88 5.83 30.20
C ILE A 119 -19.61 6.58 30.62
N THR A 120 -19.36 6.77 31.92
CA THR A 120 -18.13 7.41 32.42
C THR A 120 -17.19 6.35 33.02
N ASN A 121 -16.35 5.76 32.17
CA ASN A 121 -15.30 4.84 32.56
C ASN A 121 -13.91 5.38 32.14
N PRO A 122 -13.20 6.14 32.99
CA PRO A 122 -11.87 6.69 32.67
C PRO A 122 -10.73 5.67 32.52
N ALA A 123 -11.02 4.37 32.57
CA ALA A 123 -10.09 3.29 32.24
C ALA A 123 -10.37 2.66 30.86
N ASP A 124 -11.48 3.02 30.22
CA ASP A 124 -11.97 2.47 28.95
C ASP A 124 -12.07 0.92 28.96
N GLU A 125 -12.26 0.25 27.82
CA GLU A 125 -12.20 -1.22 27.71
C GLU A 125 -11.83 -1.66 26.28
N THR A 126 -11.04 -2.72 26.11
CA THR A 126 -10.69 -3.20 24.75
C THR A 126 -11.89 -3.89 24.07
N PRO A 127 -12.00 -3.84 22.72
CA PRO A 127 -12.98 -4.61 21.98
C PRO A 127 -12.98 -6.12 22.30
N SER A 128 -11.81 -6.72 22.51
CA SER A 128 -11.66 -8.11 22.99
C SER A 128 -12.29 -8.34 24.36
N SER A 129 -12.01 -7.49 25.35
CA SER A 129 -12.59 -7.59 26.70
C SER A 129 -14.11 -7.43 26.66
N MET A 130 -14.63 -6.45 25.90
CA MET A 130 -16.07 -6.28 25.73
C MET A 130 -16.74 -7.51 25.07
N ALA A 131 -16.11 -8.11 24.05
CA ALA A 131 -16.60 -9.34 23.45
C ALA A 131 -16.58 -10.53 24.42
N HIS A 132 -15.50 -10.70 25.17
CA HIS A 132 -15.34 -11.79 26.16
C HIS A 132 -16.37 -11.64 27.29
N ARG A 133 -16.52 -10.44 27.84
CA ARG A 133 -17.44 -10.07 28.92
C ARG A 133 -18.91 -10.25 28.56
N THR A 134 -19.28 -9.97 27.30
CA THR A 134 -20.66 -10.08 26.81
C THR A 134 -20.99 -11.38 26.07
N HIS A 135 -19.98 -12.23 25.81
CA HIS A 135 -20.06 -13.43 24.97
C HIS A 135 -20.48 -13.13 23.51
N ALA A 136 -19.94 -12.05 22.95
CA ALA A 136 -20.04 -11.78 21.51
C ALA A 136 -19.23 -12.79 20.69
N VAL A 137 -19.67 -13.04 19.45
CA VAL A 137 -18.97 -13.92 18.50
C VAL A 137 -18.11 -13.14 17.50
N ALA A 138 -18.37 -11.84 17.34
CA ALA A 138 -17.50 -10.88 16.64
C ALA A 138 -17.91 -9.45 17.04
N GLY A 139 -17.09 -8.46 16.70
CA GLY A 139 -17.43 -7.04 16.86
C GLY A 139 -16.32 -6.08 16.45
N VAL A 140 -16.60 -4.79 16.55
CA VAL A 140 -15.67 -3.67 16.33
C VAL A 140 -15.84 -2.58 17.39
N ASN A 141 -14.86 -1.67 17.47
CA ASN A 141 -14.98 -0.42 18.23
C ASN A 141 -16.11 0.50 17.71
N GLY A 142 -16.47 1.52 18.50
CA GLY A 142 -17.65 2.36 18.29
C GLY A 142 -17.37 3.85 18.05
N ASP A 143 -17.94 4.68 18.92
CA ASP A 143 -18.02 6.15 18.79
C ASP A 143 -16.70 6.84 19.19
N TYR A 144 -16.51 8.09 18.75
CA TYR A 144 -15.49 8.97 19.34
C TYR A 144 -15.78 9.20 20.82
N PHE A 145 -14.73 9.36 21.63
CA PHE A 145 -14.86 9.48 23.08
C PHE A 145 -13.90 10.51 23.72
N GLU A 146 -14.17 10.87 24.98
CA GLU A 146 -13.30 11.70 25.83
C GLU A 146 -12.08 10.90 26.34
N ILE A 147 -11.25 10.44 25.37
CA ILE A 147 -10.03 9.64 25.57
C ILE A 147 -9.06 10.29 26.55
N HIS A 148 -8.41 9.47 27.40
CA HIS A 148 -7.51 9.88 28.48
C HIS A 148 -8.09 10.84 29.53
N ALA A 149 -9.40 11.13 29.49
CA ALA A 149 -10.06 12.10 30.37
C ALA A 149 -11.21 11.48 31.18
N SER A 150 -12.26 11.00 30.52
CA SER A 150 -13.46 10.47 31.21
C SER A 150 -14.01 9.15 30.66
N GLY A 151 -13.53 8.73 29.48
CA GLY A 151 -14.03 7.57 28.74
C GLY A 151 -15.44 7.73 28.18
N ARG A 152 -16.05 8.93 28.25
CA ARG A 152 -17.41 9.14 27.73
C ARG A 152 -17.45 9.17 26.20
N PRO A 153 -18.30 8.37 25.55
CA PRO A 153 -18.66 8.59 24.15
C PRO A 153 -19.24 10.00 23.91
N LEU A 154 -18.93 10.59 22.77
CA LEU A 154 -19.36 11.96 22.45
C LEU A 154 -20.83 12.00 22.02
N GLY A 155 -21.30 10.97 21.31
CA GLY A 155 -22.62 10.86 20.69
C GLY A 155 -23.67 10.14 21.53
N GLY A 156 -24.63 9.50 20.86
CA GLY A 156 -25.78 8.83 21.49
C GLY A 156 -25.60 7.32 21.61
N ILE A 157 -26.17 6.73 22.66
CA ILE A 157 -26.24 5.27 22.85
C ILE A 157 -27.63 4.86 23.35
N ILE A 158 -28.19 3.83 22.70
CA ILE A 158 -29.30 3.02 23.22
C ILE A 158 -28.82 1.58 23.29
N SER A 159 -29.06 0.88 24.39
CA SER A 159 -28.81 -0.56 24.49
C SER A 159 -30.04 -1.27 25.06
N ASN A 160 -30.52 -2.29 24.35
CA ASN A 160 -31.70 -3.10 24.70
C ASN A 160 -33.00 -2.29 24.95
N GLY A 161 -33.15 -1.17 24.26
CA GLY A 161 -34.27 -0.22 24.39
C GLY A 161 -34.10 0.83 25.50
N HIS A 162 -33.03 0.78 26.29
CA HIS A 162 -32.72 1.81 27.28
C HIS A 162 -31.86 2.91 26.66
N LEU A 163 -32.31 4.17 26.73
CA LEU A 163 -31.54 5.33 26.27
C LEU A 163 -30.46 5.67 27.30
N LEU A 164 -29.25 5.15 27.08
CA LEU A 164 -28.12 5.39 27.96
C LEU A 164 -27.63 6.84 27.82
N LYS A 165 -27.49 7.33 26.58
CA LYS A 165 -27.04 8.70 26.30
C LYS A 165 -27.76 9.28 25.08
N SER A 166 -28.25 10.51 25.18
CA SER A 166 -28.95 11.16 24.07
C SER A 166 -28.02 11.48 22.89
N PRO A 167 -28.45 11.26 21.63
CA PRO A 167 -27.75 11.73 20.45
C PRO A 167 -27.38 13.22 20.48
N LYS A 168 -26.20 13.53 19.93
CA LYS A 168 -25.68 14.90 19.76
C LYS A 168 -26.63 15.73 18.87
N PRO A 169 -27.15 16.88 19.32
CA PRO A 169 -28.09 17.69 18.53
C PRO A 169 -27.55 18.08 17.15
N GLY A 170 -28.33 17.82 16.11
CA GLY A 170 -28.00 18.18 14.72
C GLY A 170 -26.94 17.28 14.04
N PHE A 171 -26.58 16.14 14.64
CA PHE A 171 -25.56 15.24 14.12
C PHE A 171 -26.18 14.04 13.38
N ALA A 172 -25.83 13.84 12.10
CA ALA A 172 -26.54 12.90 11.22
C ALA A 172 -26.06 11.45 11.30
N SER A 173 -24.95 11.17 11.97
CA SER A 173 -24.28 9.87 11.96
C SER A 173 -24.66 9.02 13.17
N GLN A 174 -25.85 8.42 13.13
CA GLN A 174 -26.34 7.42 14.09
C GLN A 174 -26.63 6.10 13.37
N LEU A 175 -26.19 4.97 13.94
CA LEU A 175 -26.53 3.62 13.51
C LEU A 175 -27.46 3.01 14.55
N GLY A 176 -28.69 2.66 14.13
CA GLY A 176 -29.70 2.03 14.98
C GLY A 176 -30.07 0.61 14.53
N VAL A 177 -30.61 -0.21 15.45
CA VAL A 177 -31.11 -1.57 15.17
C VAL A 177 -32.52 -1.74 15.71
N LYS A 178 -33.43 -2.19 14.84
CA LYS A 178 -34.86 -2.39 15.12
C LYS A 178 -35.16 -3.74 15.78
N PRO A 179 -36.36 -3.97 16.35
CA PRO A 179 -36.68 -5.19 17.08
C PRO A 179 -36.69 -6.46 16.20
N ASP A 180 -36.73 -6.30 14.87
CA ASP A 180 -36.68 -7.38 13.89
C ASP A 180 -35.26 -7.65 13.34
N GLY A 181 -34.23 -6.99 13.90
CA GLY A 181 -32.83 -7.11 13.48
C GLY A 181 -32.40 -6.09 12.42
N THR A 182 -33.33 -5.40 11.75
CA THR A 182 -33.02 -4.46 10.67
C THR A 182 -32.18 -3.27 11.18
N MET A 183 -31.04 -3.00 10.54
CA MET A 183 -30.25 -1.79 10.78
C MET A 183 -30.83 -0.58 10.04
N VAL A 184 -30.67 0.60 10.63
CA VAL A 184 -30.94 1.91 10.01
C VAL A 184 -29.80 2.88 10.30
N MET A 185 -29.58 3.84 9.40
CA MET A 185 -28.57 4.88 9.55
C MET A 185 -29.17 6.26 9.22
N GLY A 186 -28.88 7.27 10.03
CA GLY A 186 -29.33 8.64 9.79
C GLY A 186 -29.47 9.49 11.06
N PRO A 187 -29.98 10.73 10.94
CA PRO A 187 -30.14 11.63 12.08
C PRO A 187 -31.26 11.17 13.03
N GLU A 188 -30.90 10.91 14.29
CA GLU A 188 -31.86 10.73 15.40
C GLU A 188 -31.75 11.93 16.34
N THR A 189 -32.87 12.64 16.55
CA THR A 189 -32.92 13.88 17.34
C THR A 189 -33.63 13.66 18.66
N PHE A 190 -32.92 13.87 19.77
CA PHE A 190 -33.51 13.87 21.10
C PHE A 190 -34.29 15.16 21.40
N SER A 191 -35.40 15.02 22.12
CA SER A 191 -36.10 16.10 22.79
C SER A 191 -36.77 15.60 24.07
N GLY A 192 -37.03 16.48 25.03
CA GLY A 192 -37.83 16.13 26.20
C GLY A 192 -38.40 17.31 26.96
N THR A 193 -39.28 17.01 27.91
CA THR A 193 -39.94 17.99 28.80
C THR A 193 -39.89 17.50 30.24
N ILE A 194 -39.50 18.41 31.12
CA ILE A 194 -39.56 18.29 32.59
C ILE A 194 -40.85 18.98 33.04
N THR A 195 -41.60 18.34 33.94
CA THR A 195 -42.83 18.87 34.54
C THR A 195 -42.74 18.81 36.07
N ALA A 196 -43.10 19.89 36.74
CA ALA A 196 -43.12 19.98 38.20
C ALA A 196 -44.35 20.80 38.63
N GLY A 197 -45.41 20.11 39.09
CA GLY A 197 -46.70 20.74 39.35
C GLY A 197 -47.28 21.38 38.08
N SER A 198 -47.25 22.72 38.00
CA SER A 198 -47.65 23.48 36.81
C SER A 198 -46.47 24.14 36.06
N ALA A 199 -45.23 23.94 36.51
CA ALA A 199 -44.03 24.41 35.83
C ALA A 199 -43.55 23.40 34.79
N THR A 200 -43.08 23.88 33.65
CA THR A 200 -42.60 23.06 32.52
C THR A 200 -41.28 23.63 31.98
N ARG A 201 -40.30 22.79 31.72
CA ARG A 201 -39.00 23.17 31.14
C ARG A 201 -38.56 22.15 30.10
N ALA A 202 -37.86 22.58 29.05
CA ALA A 202 -37.28 21.64 28.09
C ALA A 202 -36.15 20.83 28.76
N LEU A 203 -36.17 19.51 28.56
CA LEU A 203 -35.01 18.64 28.80
C LEU A 203 -34.13 18.68 27.54
N THR A 204 -32.84 18.94 27.71
CA THR A 204 -31.90 19.14 26.60
C THR A 204 -31.25 17.83 26.15
N SER A 205 -30.97 16.93 27.08
CA SER A 205 -30.27 15.67 26.84
C SER A 205 -30.46 14.67 27.98
N VAL A 206 -29.94 13.45 27.79
CA VAL A 206 -29.73 12.43 28.83
C VAL A 206 -28.23 12.15 28.92
N ASN A 207 -27.69 12.12 30.14
CA ASN A 207 -26.31 11.80 30.49
C ASN A 207 -25.23 12.58 29.71
N THR A 208 -25.57 13.76 29.16
CA THR A 208 -24.64 14.60 28.38
C THR A 208 -24.29 15.85 29.18
N VAL A 209 -23.47 15.63 30.21
CA VAL A 209 -23.12 16.62 31.25
C VAL A 209 -22.48 17.92 30.75
N ASN A 210 -21.95 17.94 29.52
CA ASN A 210 -21.35 19.14 28.93
C ASN A 210 -22.40 20.15 28.42
N ASP A 211 -23.61 19.71 28.04
CA ASP A 211 -24.67 20.57 27.48
C ASP A 211 -25.16 21.62 28.49
N VAL A 212 -25.12 21.27 29.78
CA VAL A 212 -25.57 22.14 30.88
C VAL A 212 -24.82 23.47 30.89
N ALA A 213 -23.59 23.49 30.37
CA ALA A 213 -22.77 24.69 30.25
C ALA A 213 -23.40 25.76 29.35
N SER A 214 -24.29 25.38 28.43
CA SER A 214 -25.04 26.26 27.54
C SER A 214 -26.38 26.73 28.13
N GLY A 215 -26.66 26.43 29.40
CA GLY A 215 -27.93 26.77 30.06
C GLY A 215 -29.03 25.71 29.93
N GLY A 216 -28.71 24.57 29.31
CA GLY A 216 -29.59 23.40 29.23
C GLY A 216 -29.73 22.65 30.55
N ILE A 217 -30.57 21.61 30.54
CA ILE A 217 -30.71 20.63 31.62
C ILE A 217 -30.57 19.25 31.00
N THR A 218 -29.71 18.41 31.59
CA THR A 218 -29.57 17.00 31.22
C THR A 218 -30.14 16.11 32.32
N GLU A 219 -30.79 15.03 31.94
CA GLU A 219 -31.19 13.97 32.89
C GLU A 219 -29.96 13.15 33.27
N VAL A 220 -29.89 12.74 34.53
CA VAL A 220 -28.82 11.91 35.08
C VAL A 220 -29.43 10.59 35.53
N THR A 221 -29.00 9.50 34.92
CA THR A 221 -29.34 8.13 35.30
C THR A 221 -28.14 7.42 35.95
N PRO A 222 -28.33 6.24 36.55
CA PRO A 222 -27.22 5.46 37.13
C PRO A 222 -26.14 5.07 36.12
N ASP A 223 -26.53 4.88 34.86
CA ASP A 223 -25.69 4.48 33.72
C ASP A 223 -24.54 5.47 33.45
N LEU A 224 -24.71 6.75 33.81
CA LEU A 224 -23.65 7.77 33.73
C LEU A 224 -22.38 7.39 34.50
N GLY A 225 -22.50 6.66 35.60
CA GLY A 225 -21.41 6.44 36.55
C GLY A 225 -21.09 7.69 37.39
N GLU A 226 -19.90 7.71 38.00
CA GLU A 226 -19.44 8.89 38.75
C GLU A 226 -18.77 9.88 37.79
N THR A 227 -19.27 11.12 37.75
CA THR A 227 -18.76 12.17 36.86
C THR A 227 -18.14 13.31 37.68
N PRO A 228 -16.83 13.28 37.95
CA PRO A 228 -16.11 14.44 38.46
C PRO A 228 -15.85 15.48 37.37
N GLY A 229 -15.47 16.70 37.78
CA GLY A 229 -14.88 17.69 36.87
C GLY A 229 -15.88 18.40 35.94
N LEU A 230 -17.11 18.67 36.39
CA LEU A 230 -18.11 19.40 35.61
C LEU A 230 -17.59 20.76 35.10
N SER A 231 -17.81 21.04 33.81
CA SER A 231 -17.27 22.22 33.12
C SER A 231 -17.73 23.58 33.70
N LYS A 232 -18.85 23.59 34.43
CA LYS A 232 -19.34 24.71 35.24
C LYS A 232 -19.95 24.20 36.55
N PRO A 233 -19.84 24.95 37.67
CA PRO A 233 -20.63 24.71 38.86
C PRO A 233 -22.13 24.71 38.51
N SER A 234 -22.80 23.61 38.85
CA SER A 234 -24.15 23.27 38.40
C SER A 234 -25.12 23.15 39.57
N THR A 235 -26.41 23.06 39.30
CA THR A 235 -27.43 22.57 40.24
C THR A 235 -27.79 21.15 39.86
N LEU A 236 -27.77 20.24 40.85
CA LEU A 236 -28.28 18.88 40.74
C LEU A 236 -29.52 18.73 41.61
N ALA A 237 -30.67 18.47 40.99
CA ALA A 237 -31.83 17.90 41.69
C ALA A 237 -31.71 16.38 41.60
N LEU A 238 -31.82 15.68 42.74
CA LEU A 238 -31.67 14.24 42.85
C LEU A 238 -32.81 13.67 43.69
N GLY A 239 -33.35 12.51 43.30
CA GLY A 239 -34.29 11.77 44.14
C GLY A 239 -34.65 10.39 43.62
N HIS A 240 -35.65 9.77 44.24
CA HIS A 240 -36.02 8.38 43.99
C HIS A 240 -37.05 8.22 42.88
N THR A 241 -36.82 7.21 42.02
CA THR A 241 -37.56 6.97 40.77
C THR A 241 -39.03 6.63 41.00
N THR A 242 -39.88 7.15 40.12
CA THR A 242 -41.33 6.88 40.05
C THR A 242 -41.75 6.60 38.61
N ASP A 243 -42.99 6.15 38.40
CA ASP A 243 -43.54 5.93 37.06
C ASP A 243 -43.57 7.25 36.26
N GLY A 244 -42.76 7.34 35.20
CA GLY A 244 -42.58 8.55 34.39
C GLY A 244 -41.77 9.68 35.04
N GLY A 245 -40.91 9.42 36.04
CA GLY A 245 -40.06 10.47 36.62
C GLY A 245 -39.43 10.13 37.97
N PHE A 246 -39.37 11.11 38.89
CA PHE A 246 -38.85 10.91 40.24
C PHE A 246 -39.48 11.87 41.26
N VAL A 247 -39.36 11.55 42.55
CA VAL A 247 -39.66 12.47 43.67
C VAL A 247 -38.35 13.02 44.21
N VAL A 248 -38.22 14.34 44.23
CA VAL A 248 -36.98 15.04 44.61
C VAL A 248 -36.67 14.79 46.10
N ASP A 249 -35.50 14.22 46.38
CA ASP A 249 -34.99 14.09 47.76
C ASP A 249 -34.10 15.27 48.14
N SER A 250 -33.32 15.82 47.18
CA SER A 250 -32.46 16.99 47.41
C SER A 250 -32.28 17.85 46.17
N VAL A 251 -32.04 19.15 46.37
CA VAL A 251 -31.58 20.09 45.33
C VAL A 251 -30.29 20.75 45.82
N GLN A 252 -29.20 20.57 45.07
CA GLN A 252 -27.84 20.90 45.48
C GLN A 252 -27.22 21.88 44.49
N THR A 253 -26.94 23.11 44.93
CA THR A 253 -26.40 24.20 44.09
C THR A 253 -24.89 24.32 44.20
N GLY A 254 -24.21 24.54 43.07
CA GLY A 254 -22.76 24.72 43.00
C GLY A 254 -21.98 23.41 42.94
N VAL A 255 -22.62 22.30 42.56
CA VAL A 255 -21.93 21.00 42.42
C VAL A 255 -20.95 21.02 41.25
N THR A 256 -19.79 20.39 41.45
CA THR A 256 -18.73 20.22 40.43
C THR A 256 -18.49 18.75 40.06
N THR A 257 -19.28 17.84 40.65
CA THR A 257 -19.22 16.40 40.50
C THR A 257 -20.64 15.85 40.62
N VAL A 258 -20.96 14.85 39.80
CA VAL A 258 -22.17 14.03 39.90
C VAL A 258 -21.76 12.69 40.53
N PRO A 259 -22.33 12.29 41.67
CA PRO A 259 -22.03 10.98 42.27
C PRO A 259 -22.60 9.85 41.40
N ARG A 260 -22.02 8.65 41.47
CA ARG A 260 -22.67 7.44 40.94
C ARG A 260 -24.00 7.22 41.65
N LEU A 261 -25.09 7.16 40.89
CA LEU A 261 -26.43 6.93 41.43
C LEU A 261 -26.72 5.44 41.67
N SER A 262 -27.72 5.16 42.51
CA SER A 262 -28.27 3.81 42.70
C SER A 262 -29.44 3.55 41.75
N ALA A 263 -29.77 2.28 41.48
CA ALA A 263 -30.76 1.90 40.47
C ALA A 263 -32.20 2.41 40.72
N ASP A 264 -32.48 2.89 41.92
CA ASP A 264 -33.72 3.52 42.37
C ASP A 264 -33.65 5.06 42.38
N GLN A 265 -32.63 5.67 41.77
CA GLN A 265 -32.42 7.13 41.72
C GLN A 265 -32.35 7.69 40.29
N LEU A 266 -32.89 8.90 40.13
CA LEU A 266 -32.74 9.76 38.96
C LEU A 266 -32.45 11.20 39.38
N GLY A 267 -31.87 11.99 38.49
CA GLY A 267 -31.64 13.41 38.72
C GLY A 267 -31.72 14.29 37.48
N LEU A 268 -31.71 15.60 37.72
CA LEU A 268 -31.61 16.65 36.70
C LEU A 268 -30.43 17.55 37.03
N LEU A 269 -29.50 17.69 36.09
CA LEU A 269 -28.32 18.53 36.19
C LEU A 269 -28.43 19.72 35.24
N GLY A 270 -28.22 20.94 35.73
CA GLY A 270 -28.25 22.16 34.92
C GLY A 270 -27.28 23.22 35.44
N ALA A 271 -26.67 24.00 34.55
CA ALA A 271 -25.94 25.22 34.90
C ALA A 271 -26.61 26.44 34.26
N GLY A 272 -26.15 27.65 34.60
CA GLY A 272 -26.76 28.90 34.12
C GLY A 272 -28.27 28.93 34.38
N ASP A 273 -29.04 29.33 33.38
CA ASP A 273 -30.51 29.40 33.40
C ASP A 273 -31.19 28.07 33.77
N GLY A 274 -30.66 26.93 33.32
CA GLY A 274 -31.16 25.60 33.67
C GLY A 274 -30.95 25.30 35.15
N GLY A 275 -29.73 25.57 35.65
CA GLY A 275 -29.41 25.41 37.07
C GLY A 275 -30.17 26.36 37.99
N GLN A 276 -30.43 27.60 37.53
CA GLN A 276 -31.29 28.55 38.23
C GLN A 276 -32.73 28.04 38.32
N TRP A 277 -33.30 27.54 37.22
CA TRP A 277 -34.65 26.96 37.21
C TRP A 277 -34.75 25.78 38.20
N LEU A 278 -33.82 24.81 38.15
CA LEU A 278 -33.80 23.70 39.11
C LEU A 278 -33.77 24.17 40.58
N SER A 279 -32.97 25.20 40.88
CA SER A 279 -32.89 25.76 42.25
C SER A 279 -34.07 26.65 42.67
N ASN A 280 -34.76 27.29 41.71
CA ASN A 280 -35.88 28.19 41.98
C ASN A 280 -37.21 27.44 42.06
N ASP A 281 -37.40 26.42 41.21
CA ASP A 281 -38.71 25.82 40.93
C ASP A 281 -38.89 24.40 41.51
N LEU A 282 -37.82 23.72 41.98
CA LEU A 282 -37.89 22.39 42.62
C LEU A 282 -37.54 22.38 44.11
N ARG A 283 -38.20 21.54 44.90
CA ARG A 283 -38.01 21.33 46.35
C ARG A 283 -38.03 19.85 46.71
N THR A 284 -37.42 19.49 47.84
CA THR A 284 -37.57 18.14 48.42
C THR A 284 -39.04 17.81 48.66
N GLY A 285 -39.50 16.68 48.13
CA GLY A 285 -40.89 16.22 48.15
C GLY A 285 -41.70 16.55 46.89
N ASP A 286 -41.17 17.37 45.96
CA ASP A 286 -41.84 17.62 44.68
C ASP A 286 -41.76 16.39 43.78
N THR A 287 -42.87 16.07 43.11
CA THR A 287 -42.89 15.05 42.04
C THR A 287 -42.54 15.69 40.71
N VAL A 288 -41.47 15.21 40.08
CA VAL A 288 -40.99 15.64 38.77
C VAL A 288 -41.36 14.56 37.76
N GLY A 289 -42.20 14.90 36.78
CA GLY A 289 -42.50 14.04 35.64
C GLY A 289 -41.59 14.39 34.46
N ILE A 290 -41.00 13.38 33.83
CA ILE A 290 -40.13 13.50 32.66
C ILE A 290 -40.83 12.85 31.46
N THR A 291 -40.66 13.43 30.28
CA THR A 291 -41.10 12.82 29.02
C THR A 291 -40.06 13.09 27.94
N THR A 292 -39.57 12.03 27.33
CA THR A 292 -38.53 12.05 26.29
C THR A 292 -39.06 11.52 24.97
N GLN A 293 -38.50 11.97 23.86
CA GLN A 293 -38.82 11.50 22.52
C GLN A 293 -37.59 11.58 21.62
N LEU A 294 -37.38 10.53 20.82
CA LEU A 294 -36.48 10.54 19.66
C LEU A 294 -37.30 10.81 18.38
N SER A 295 -36.67 11.46 17.41
CA SER A 295 -37.28 11.81 16.13
C SER A 295 -36.27 11.60 15.00
N PRO A 296 -36.58 10.78 13.98
CA PRO A 296 -37.84 10.06 13.77
C PRO A 296 -38.11 8.96 14.80
N ASP A 297 -39.39 8.71 15.11
CA ASP A 297 -39.76 7.58 15.96
C ASP A 297 -39.64 6.27 15.16
N ASN A 298 -38.57 5.53 15.43
CA ASN A 298 -38.03 4.50 14.54
C ASN A 298 -38.05 3.09 15.15
N ASP A 299 -38.59 2.92 16.36
CA ASP A 299 -38.56 1.68 17.18
C ASP A 299 -37.13 1.15 17.46
N VAL A 300 -36.09 2.00 17.46
CA VAL A 300 -34.69 1.54 17.65
C VAL A 300 -34.44 1.01 19.07
N THR A 301 -33.95 -0.23 19.14
CA THR A 301 -33.65 -0.95 20.39
C THR A 301 -32.15 -0.99 20.71
N GLN A 302 -31.32 -0.70 19.72
CA GLN A 302 -29.89 -0.45 19.85
C GLN A 302 -29.59 0.81 19.04
N LEU A 303 -28.68 1.66 19.51
CA LEU A 303 -28.21 2.83 18.78
C LEU A 303 -26.80 3.17 19.23
N ILE A 304 -25.95 3.59 18.31
CA ILE A 304 -24.60 4.11 18.55
C ILE A 304 -24.30 5.24 17.55
N SER A 305 -23.58 6.27 17.99
CA SER A 305 -23.02 7.28 17.08
C SER A 305 -21.80 6.76 16.33
N GLY A 306 -21.59 7.32 15.13
CA GLY A 306 -20.33 7.22 14.40
C GLY A 306 -19.76 8.61 14.09
N VAL A 307 -18.73 8.68 13.26
CA VAL A 307 -17.96 9.91 12.99
C VAL A 307 -18.54 10.73 11.84
N ALA A 308 -18.93 10.05 10.74
CA ALA A 308 -19.44 10.69 9.53
C ALA A 308 -20.20 9.68 8.65
N THR A 309 -21.23 10.13 7.93
CA THR A 309 -21.92 9.33 6.91
C THR A 309 -21.12 9.38 5.61
N LEU A 310 -20.52 8.25 5.22
CA LEU A 310 -19.63 8.10 4.07
C LEU A 310 -20.37 7.79 2.76
N VAL A 311 -21.46 7.03 2.85
CA VAL A 311 -22.22 6.55 1.69
C VAL A 311 -23.70 6.82 1.92
N LYS A 312 -24.39 7.30 0.89
CA LYS A 312 -25.82 7.57 0.90
C LYS A 312 -26.42 7.32 -0.47
N ASP A 313 -27.59 6.67 -0.50
CA ASP A 313 -28.33 6.33 -1.72
C ASP A 313 -27.46 5.58 -2.76
N GLY A 314 -26.55 4.72 -2.26
CA GLY A 314 -25.61 3.91 -3.04
C GLY A 314 -24.42 4.67 -3.64
N LYS A 315 -24.03 5.82 -3.06
CA LYS A 315 -22.96 6.70 -3.57
C LYS A 315 -22.15 7.33 -2.46
N VAL A 316 -20.89 7.67 -2.75
CA VAL A 316 -20.03 8.48 -1.87
C VAL A 316 -20.74 9.79 -1.50
N TYR A 317 -20.73 10.13 -0.21
CA TYR A 317 -21.42 11.26 0.37
C TYR A 317 -20.51 11.99 1.37
N LYS A 318 -20.51 13.33 1.33
CA LYS A 318 -19.76 14.17 2.27
C LYS A 318 -20.72 14.74 3.30
N ASP A 319 -20.78 14.10 4.47
CA ASP A 319 -21.60 14.52 5.61
C ASP A 319 -21.19 15.94 6.09
N PRO A 320 -22.09 16.94 6.01
CA PRO A 320 -21.80 18.31 6.48
C PRO A 320 -21.88 18.46 8.01
N THR A 321 -22.25 17.40 8.73
CA THR A 321 -22.33 17.35 10.20
C THR A 321 -21.23 16.49 10.84
N GLY A 322 -20.61 15.61 10.05
CA GLY A 322 -19.51 14.74 10.44
C GLY A 322 -18.18 15.46 10.60
N THR A 323 -17.26 14.85 11.34
CA THR A 323 -15.88 15.36 11.52
C THR A 323 -14.87 14.21 11.37
N PRO A 324 -14.71 13.64 10.16
CA PRO A 324 -13.76 12.57 9.90
C PRO A 324 -12.31 13.07 9.96
N PRO A 325 -11.32 12.17 10.13
CA PRO A 325 -9.91 12.51 10.11
C PRO A 325 -9.45 12.96 8.70
N SER A 326 -8.21 13.43 8.62
CA SER A 326 -7.56 13.82 7.36
C SER A 326 -6.36 12.92 7.07
N GLY A 327 -6.11 12.64 5.79
CA GLY A 327 -5.02 11.75 5.37
C GLY A 327 -5.44 10.27 5.38
N ALA A 328 -4.46 9.39 5.21
CA ALA A 328 -4.63 7.95 5.30
C ALA A 328 -4.45 7.48 6.76
N ASN A 329 -5.38 6.67 7.26
CA ASN A 329 -5.39 6.15 8.63
C ASN A 329 -5.82 4.66 8.62
N PRO A 330 -5.57 3.89 9.68
CA PRO A 330 -6.43 2.76 10.03
C PRO A 330 -7.85 3.26 10.28
N GLU A 331 -8.88 2.60 9.75
CA GLU A 331 -10.27 3.10 9.76
C GLU A 331 -11.29 1.99 10.04
N THR A 332 -12.35 2.32 10.78
CA THR A 332 -13.47 1.42 11.07
C THR A 332 -14.76 1.92 10.42
N ALA A 333 -15.50 1.05 9.73
CA ALA A 333 -16.75 1.44 9.07
C ALA A 333 -17.82 0.35 9.07
N VAL A 334 -19.09 0.76 9.03
CA VAL A 334 -20.25 -0.12 8.83
C VAL A 334 -21.09 0.41 7.68
N GLY A 335 -21.52 -0.48 6.78
CA GLY A 335 -22.43 -0.18 5.69
C GLY A 335 -23.56 -1.20 5.61
N ILE A 336 -24.72 -0.77 5.13
CA ILE A 336 -25.95 -1.56 5.09
C ILE A 336 -26.59 -1.56 3.69
N THR A 337 -27.30 -2.64 3.36
CA THR A 337 -28.17 -2.70 2.18
C THR A 337 -29.38 -1.77 2.31
N GLN A 338 -30.03 -1.46 1.19
CA GLN A 338 -31.18 -0.55 1.14
C GLN A 338 -32.35 -0.98 2.05
N ASP A 339 -32.50 -2.28 2.29
CA ASP A 339 -33.52 -2.85 3.18
C ASP A 339 -33.08 -2.96 4.65
N GLY A 340 -31.82 -2.61 4.96
CA GLY A 340 -31.24 -2.69 6.30
C GLY A 340 -30.98 -4.11 6.81
N LYS A 341 -31.10 -5.14 5.96
CA LYS A 341 -31.06 -6.55 6.37
C LYS A 341 -29.71 -7.22 6.20
N HIS A 342 -28.80 -6.62 5.45
CA HIS A 342 -27.42 -7.08 5.39
C HIS A 342 -26.49 -5.94 5.79
N ALA A 343 -25.48 -6.26 6.58
CA ALA A 343 -24.44 -5.33 6.99
C ALA A 343 -23.06 -5.85 6.59
N ILE A 344 -22.19 -4.91 6.23
CA ILE A 344 -20.78 -5.10 5.95
C ILE A 344 -20.04 -4.24 6.98
N VAL A 345 -19.21 -4.87 7.80
CA VAL A 345 -18.38 -4.18 8.81
C VAL A 345 -16.94 -4.39 8.43
N VAL A 346 -16.14 -3.32 8.44
CA VAL A 346 -14.72 -3.38 8.15
C VAL A 346 -13.87 -2.69 9.19
N ALA A 347 -12.68 -3.25 9.39
CA ALA A 347 -11.53 -2.61 10.01
C ALA A 347 -10.39 -2.66 8.99
N VAL A 348 -9.82 -1.49 8.68
CA VAL A 348 -8.69 -1.33 7.76
C VAL A 348 -7.45 -1.07 8.59
N ASP A 349 -6.40 -1.87 8.40
CA ASP A 349 -5.11 -1.67 9.07
C ASP A 349 -4.33 -0.51 8.40
N GLY A 350 -3.45 0.14 9.17
CA GLY A 350 -2.66 1.27 8.67
C GLY A 350 -1.42 1.56 9.50
N HIS A 351 -0.67 2.59 9.10
CA HIS A 351 0.61 3.01 9.71
C HIS A 351 1.78 2.00 9.61
N GLY A 352 1.60 0.83 9.00
CA GLY A 352 2.64 -0.21 8.85
C GLY A 352 3.62 -0.02 7.69
N GLY A 353 3.57 1.12 7.00
CA GLY A 353 4.33 1.38 5.77
C GLY A 353 3.72 0.73 4.52
N ALA A 354 4.20 1.15 3.35
CA ALA A 354 3.55 0.89 2.06
C ALA A 354 3.52 -0.59 1.63
N SER A 355 4.42 -1.42 2.13
CA SER A 355 4.48 -2.86 1.83
C SER A 355 3.70 -3.75 2.82
N THR A 356 3.15 -3.18 3.90
CA THR A 356 2.48 -3.91 4.99
C THR A 356 0.99 -3.57 5.02
N ALA A 357 0.66 -2.35 5.46
CA ALA A 357 -0.68 -1.80 5.54
C ALA A 357 -0.54 -0.28 5.71
N PHE A 358 -0.83 0.48 4.66
CA PHE A 358 -0.64 1.92 4.65
C PHE A 358 -1.74 2.64 5.44
N GLY A 359 -2.99 2.24 5.23
CA GLY A 359 -4.19 2.95 5.69
C GLY A 359 -4.86 3.69 4.54
N VAL A 360 -6.08 4.16 4.78
CA VAL A 360 -6.98 4.74 3.76
C VAL A 360 -7.58 6.06 4.22
N THR A 361 -8.02 6.90 3.28
CA THR A 361 -8.79 8.11 3.61
C THR A 361 -10.29 7.80 3.77
N PRO A 362 -11.07 8.66 4.46
CA PRO A 362 -12.53 8.51 4.55
C PRO A 362 -13.23 8.40 3.18
N GLU A 363 -12.77 9.14 2.16
CA GLU A 363 -13.28 9.03 0.78
C GLU A 363 -12.94 7.70 0.09
N GLN A 364 -11.81 7.07 0.45
CA GLN A 364 -11.43 5.72 0.00
C GLN A 364 -12.26 4.64 0.71
N VAL A 365 -12.49 4.77 2.02
CA VAL A 365 -13.45 3.91 2.74
C VAL A 365 -14.83 4.01 2.09
N ALA A 366 -15.30 5.23 1.77
CA ALA A 366 -16.58 5.43 1.11
C ALA A 366 -16.68 4.67 -0.23
N GLY A 367 -15.66 4.77 -1.09
CA GLY A 367 -15.61 4.08 -2.37
C GLY A 367 -15.52 2.55 -2.25
N TYR A 368 -14.76 2.05 -1.28
CA TYR A 368 -14.73 0.62 -0.93
C TYR A 368 -16.12 0.13 -0.49
N MET A 369 -16.82 0.87 0.38
CA MET A 369 -18.15 0.48 0.86
C MET A 369 -19.20 0.51 -0.27
N VAL A 370 -19.09 1.43 -1.24
CA VAL A 370 -19.90 1.42 -2.47
C VAL A 370 -19.59 0.19 -3.33
N ALA A 371 -18.31 -0.12 -3.56
CA ALA A 371 -17.89 -1.29 -4.35
C ALA A 371 -18.37 -2.62 -3.74
N HIS A 372 -18.41 -2.72 -2.40
CA HIS A 372 -18.95 -3.88 -1.69
C HIS A 372 -20.49 -3.89 -1.56
N GLY A 373 -21.19 -2.87 -2.06
CA GLY A 373 -22.65 -2.86 -2.22
C GLY A 373 -23.45 -2.17 -1.11
N ALA A 374 -22.82 -1.33 -0.27
CA ALA A 374 -23.53 -0.56 0.74
C ALA A 374 -24.41 0.54 0.09
N HIS A 375 -25.68 0.60 0.50
CA HIS A 375 -26.58 1.70 0.13
C HIS A 375 -26.37 2.92 1.02
N THR A 376 -26.09 2.68 2.30
CA THR A 376 -25.75 3.70 3.29
C THR A 376 -24.59 3.18 4.13
N ALA A 377 -23.61 4.02 4.48
CA ALA A 377 -22.48 3.63 5.32
C ALA A 377 -21.97 4.78 6.19
N MET A 378 -21.39 4.44 7.33
CA MET A 378 -20.83 5.35 8.33
C MET A 378 -19.41 4.95 8.72
N LEU A 379 -18.57 5.95 8.95
CA LEU A 379 -17.28 5.84 9.62
C LEU A 379 -17.48 5.81 11.14
N PHE A 380 -16.62 5.10 11.87
CA PHE A 380 -16.56 5.01 13.33
C PHE A 380 -15.18 5.49 13.81
N ASP A 381 -14.83 5.32 15.10
CA ASP A 381 -13.50 5.74 15.57
C ASP A 381 -12.37 4.98 14.84
N GLY A 382 -11.25 5.67 14.62
CA GLY A 382 -10.18 5.27 13.72
C GLY A 382 -8.80 5.30 14.40
N GLY A 383 -7.75 5.25 13.59
CA GLY A 383 -6.37 5.16 14.09
C GLY A 383 -6.17 3.93 14.97
N GLY A 384 -5.46 4.10 16.09
CA GLY A 384 -5.24 3.01 17.06
C GLY A 384 -6.50 2.47 17.74
N SER A 385 -7.65 3.16 17.63
CA SER A 385 -8.93 2.65 18.11
C SER A 385 -9.51 1.55 17.20
N THR A 386 -9.06 1.45 15.94
CA THR A 386 -9.52 0.45 14.96
C THR A 386 -9.18 -0.96 15.40
N GLY A 387 -10.20 -1.68 15.90
CA GLY A 387 -10.08 -3.04 16.41
C GLY A 387 -11.27 -3.89 15.99
N MET A 388 -11.01 -4.98 15.26
CA MET A 388 -12.00 -6.01 14.95
C MET A 388 -11.65 -7.30 15.68
N VAL A 389 -12.65 -7.87 16.35
CA VAL A 389 -12.59 -9.20 16.96
C VAL A 389 -13.53 -10.17 16.27
N SER A 390 -13.10 -11.42 16.10
CA SER A 390 -13.86 -12.48 15.43
C SER A 390 -13.54 -13.83 16.06
N ARG A 391 -14.56 -14.69 16.19
CA ARG A 391 -14.44 -16.05 16.74
C ARG A 391 -14.19 -17.04 15.62
N ALA A 392 -12.97 -17.58 15.57
CA ALA A 392 -12.60 -18.65 14.65
C ALA A 392 -13.57 -19.84 14.74
N PRO A 393 -13.85 -20.56 13.64
CA PRO A 393 -14.80 -21.66 13.62
C PRO A 393 -14.57 -22.69 14.73
N GLY A 394 -15.55 -22.84 15.61
CA GLY A 394 -15.51 -23.78 16.74
C GLY A 394 -14.63 -23.39 17.93
N ALA A 395 -14.05 -22.18 17.96
CA ALA A 395 -13.49 -21.57 19.18
C ALA A 395 -14.62 -20.99 20.06
N ASP A 396 -14.42 -20.92 21.38
CA ASP A 396 -15.44 -20.44 22.33
C ASP A 396 -15.47 -18.90 22.47
N GLN A 397 -14.36 -18.20 22.20
CA GLN A 397 -14.20 -16.75 22.37
C GLN A 397 -13.75 -16.06 21.07
N ALA A 398 -14.11 -14.79 20.91
CA ALA A 398 -13.63 -13.94 19.81
C ALA A 398 -12.27 -13.32 20.14
N GLU A 399 -11.34 -13.33 19.19
CA GLU A 399 -10.00 -12.77 19.35
C GLU A 399 -9.76 -11.65 18.32
N VAL A 400 -8.76 -10.79 18.54
CA VAL A 400 -8.37 -9.74 17.59
C VAL A 400 -7.91 -10.36 16.28
N VAL A 401 -8.43 -9.86 15.14
CA VAL A 401 -8.10 -10.38 13.81
C VAL A 401 -7.45 -9.35 12.88
N ASN A 402 -7.54 -8.06 13.18
CA ASN A 402 -6.80 -7.02 12.46
C ASN A 402 -5.45 -6.73 13.16
N THR A 403 -4.70 -5.76 12.66
CA THR A 403 -3.41 -5.32 13.22
C THR A 403 -3.58 -3.94 13.89
N PRO A 404 -3.73 -3.86 15.22
CA PRO A 404 -3.86 -2.57 15.90
C PRO A 404 -2.63 -1.69 15.69
N SER A 405 -2.82 -0.39 15.44
CA SER A 405 -1.70 0.50 15.05
C SER A 405 -0.94 1.14 16.22
N ASP A 406 -1.31 0.89 17.48
CA ASP A 406 -0.66 1.52 18.62
C ASP A 406 0.65 0.80 18.98
N LEU A 407 1.74 1.57 19.03
CA LEU A 407 3.09 1.09 19.31
C LEU A 407 3.50 1.33 20.77
N PRO A 408 4.37 0.48 21.34
CA PRO A 408 5.02 -0.67 20.72
C PRO A 408 4.12 -1.91 20.60
N GLY A 409 4.46 -2.80 19.66
CA GLY A 409 3.93 -4.17 19.62
C GLY A 409 2.53 -4.36 19.05
N ASN A 410 1.98 -3.37 18.33
CA ASN A 410 0.66 -3.41 17.68
C ASN A 410 -0.47 -3.75 18.69
N THR A 411 -0.52 -2.95 19.76
CA THR A 411 -1.37 -3.20 20.94
C THR A 411 -2.81 -2.75 20.70
N GLU A 412 -3.80 -3.58 21.09
CA GLU A 412 -5.22 -3.22 21.04
C GLU A 412 -5.54 -2.10 22.04
N ARG A 413 -6.12 -1.00 21.56
CA ARG A 413 -6.46 0.18 22.37
C ARG A 413 -7.75 -0.05 23.19
N PRO A 414 -7.77 0.33 24.48
CA PRO A 414 -9.01 0.51 25.24
C PRO A 414 -9.87 1.66 24.68
N VAL A 415 -11.13 1.39 24.36
CA VAL A 415 -12.10 2.34 23.80
C VAL A 415 -13.34 2.47 24.69
N ALA A 416 -14.16 3.49 24.47
CA ALA A 416 -15.35 3.73 25.28
C ALA A 416 -16.52 2.76 25.01
N ASN A 417 -16.72 2.31 23.76
CA ASN A 417 -17.78 1.38 23.38
C ASN A 417 -17.53 0.66 22.05
N GLY A 418 -18.40 -0.29 21.70
CA GLY A 418 -18.31 -1.07 20.47
C GLY A 418 -19.61 -1.72 20.00
N ILE A 419 -19.57 -2.22 18.76
CA ILE A 419 -20.68 -2.85 18.03
C ILE A 419 -20.42 -4.35 17.96
N PHE A 420 -21.28 -5.15 18.60
CA PHE A 420 -21.04 -6.58 18.79
C PHE A 420 -22.16 -7.46 18.22
N PHE A 421 -21.75 -8.61 17.67
CA PHE A 421 -22.61 -9.63 17.07
C PHE A 421 -22.69 -10.86 17.98
N TYR A 422 -23.88 -11.45 18.08
CA TYR A 422 -24.19 -12.54 19.00
C TYR A 422 -24.99 -13.64 18.29
N SER A 423 -24.72 -14.91 18.63
CA SER A 423 -25.67 -15.99 18.33
C SER A 423 -26.82 -15.98 19.35
N THR A 424 -28.05 -16.25 18.92
CA THR A 424 -29.21 -16.43 19.80
C THR A 424 -29.30 -17.84 20.41
N ALA A 425 -28.37 -18.74 20.07
CA ALA A 425 -28.23 -20.05 20.68
C ALA A 425 -27.73 -19.93 22.13
N LYS A 426 -28.57 -20.32 23.10
CA LYS A 426 -28.28 -20.20 24.53
C LYS A 426 -27.29 -21.24 25.08
N GLU A 427 -27.17 -22.36 24.39
CA GLU A 427 -26.32 -23.51 24.76
C GLU A 427 -25.78 -24.16 23.49
N ALA A 428 -24.58 -24.74 23.57
CA ALA A 428 -23.94 -25.42 22.45
C ALA A 428 -24.74 -26.64 21.98
N GLY A 429 -25.10 -26.70 20.70
CA GLY A 429 -25.81 -27.85 20.12
C GLY A 429 -24.93 -29.11 19.99
N PRO A 430 -25.53 -30.29 19.74
CA PRO A 430 -24.76 -31.49 19.44
C PRO A 430 -24.02 -31.33 18.10
N ALA A 431 -22.81 -31.89 18.02
CA ALA A 431 -21.98 -31.81 16.82
C ALA A 431 -22.68 -32.38 15.58
N VAL A 432 -22.70 -31.62 14.49
CA VAL A 432 -23.19 -32.05 13.17
C VAL A 432 -22.05 -32.22 12.17
N LYS A 433 -20.94 -31.49 12.35
CA LYS A 433 -19.72 -31.56 11.54
C LYS A 433 -18.50 -31.57 12.46
N VAL A 434 -17.49 -32.38 12.13
CA VAL A 434 -16.13 -32.27 12.66
C VAL A 434 -15.25 -31.82 11.50
N VAL A 435 -14.34 -30.89 11.75
CA VAL A 435 -13.39 -30.37 10.75
C VAL A 435 -11.98 -30.57 11.29
N VAL A 436 -11.08 -30.99 10.40
CA VAL A 436 -9.64 -31.14 10.64
C VAL A 436 -8.95 -30.36 9.53
N ASN A 437 -8.04 -29.43 9.86
CA ASN A 437 -7.27 -28.66 8.88
C ASN A 437 -8.12 -27.99 7.77
N GLY A 438 -9.30 -27.46 8.13
CA GLY A 438 -10.25 -26.88 7.16
C GLY A 438 -10.88 -27.89 6.16
N GLY A 439 -10.66 -29.19 6.34
CA GLY A 439 -11.00 -30.22 5.34
C GLY A 439 -9.92 -30.43 4.27
N LYS A 440 -8.70 -29.92 4.48
CA LYS A 440 -7.54 -30.13 3.60
C LYS A 440 -6.71 -31.34 4.06
N THR A 441 -6.10 -32.04 3.10
CA THR A 441 -5.05 -33.03 3.37
C THR A 441 -3.90 -32.38 4.16
N VAL A 442 -3.34 -33.10 5.12
CA VAL A 442 -2.17 -32.67 5.89
C VAL A 442 -0.92 -33.29 5.27
N THR A 443 -0.08 -32.47 4.66
CA THR A 443 1.25 -32.87 4.16
C THR A 443 2.31 -32.13 4.96
N THR A 444 3.26 -32.84 5.56
CA THR A 444 4.23 -32.24 6.49
C THR A 444 5.56 -33.03 6.55
N VAL A 445 6.52 -32.58 7.35
CA VAL A 445 7.81 -33.25 7.61
C VAL A 445 7.93 -33.67 9.07
N ALA A 446 8.77 -34.67 9.36
CA ALA A 446 9.12 -35.01 10.75
C ALA A 446 10.22 -34.08 11.28
N GLY A 447 10.18 -33.76 12.58
CA GLY A 447 11.20 -32.93 13.26
C GLY A 447 10.62 -31.84 14.17
N GLY A 448 9.40 -31.39 13.92
CA GLY A 448 8.68 -30.40 14.74
C GLY A 448 7.23 -30.79 14.99
N SER A 449 6.39 -29.83 15.37
CA SER A 449 4.94 -30.04 15.53
C SER A 449 4.13 -28.95 14.88
N ILE A 450 3.29 -29.29 13.91
CA ILE A 450 2.42 -28.32 13.24
C ILE A 450 1.15 -28.08 14.06
N PRO A 451 0.57 -26.86 14.05
CA PRO A 451 -0.80 -26.66 14.50
C PRO A 451 -1.74 -27.48 13.61
N LEU A 452 -2.60 -28.30 14.21
CA LEU A 452 -3.64 -29.02 13.51
C LEU A 452 -5.00 -28.57 14.07
N PRO A 453 -5.63 -27.53 13.49
CA PRO A 453 -6.92 -27.06 13.95
C PRO A 453 -7.96 -28.17 13.74
N VAL A 454 -8.48 -28.68 14.85
CA VAL A 454 -9.58 -29.65 14.88
C VAL A 454 -10.67 -29.09 15.76
N HIS A 455 -11.87 -28.94 15.19
CA HIS A 455 -13.04 -28.46 15.90
C HIS A 455 -14.29 -29.24 15.49
N SER A 456 -15.36 -29.10 16.27
CA SER A 456 -16.68 -29.58 15.86
C SER A 456 -17.74 -28.52 16.13
N ILE A 457 -18.64 -28.38 15.16
CA ILE A 457 -19.67 -27.34 15.16
C ILE A 457 -21.07 -27.95 15.20
N ASP A 458 -22.00 -27.18 15.75
CA ASP A 458 -23.43 -27.48 15.74
C ASP A 458 -24.12 -26.99 14.46
N ARG A 459 -25.45 -27.13 14.40
CA ARG A 459 -26.28 -26.72 13.24
C ARG A 459 -26.31 -25.23 12.93
N PHE A 460 -25.72 -24.39 13.78
CA PHE A 460 -25.61 -22.94 13.63
C PHE A 460 -24.16 -22.48 13.46
N ALA A 461 -23.22 -23.40 13.17
CA ALA A 461 -21.78 -23.15 13.12
C ALA A 461 -21.16 -22.67 14.45
N ASN A 462 -21.89 -22.73 15.56
CA ASN A 462 -21.33 -22.50 16.89
C ASN A 462 -20.49 -23.71 17.34
N PRO A 463 -19.57 -23.54 18.32
CA PRO A 463 -18.95 -24.66 19.02
C PRO A 463 -20.00 -25.67 19.48
N SER A 464 -19.75 -26.95 19.23
CA SER A 464 -20.66 -28.02 19.63
C SER A 464 -20.38 -28.51 21.05
N ALA A 465 -21.41 -28.95 21.77
CA ALA A 465 -21.24 -29.67 23.02
C ALA A 465 -20.44 -30.98 22.84
N GLY A 466 -19.68 -31.35 23.88
CA GLY A 466 -18.81 -32.53 23.90
C GLY A 466 -17.33 -32.17 23.77
N ARG A 467 -16.53 -33.11 23.27
CA ARG A 467 -15.13 -32.92 22.86
C ARG A 467 -14.87 -33.77 21.62
N VAL A 468 -13.92 -33.36 20.80
CA VAL A 468 -13.47 -34.17 19.65
C VAL A 468 -12.45 -35.20 20.12
N ASP A 469 -12.71 -36.47 19.85
CA ASP A 469 -11.72 -37.56 19.92
C ASP A 469 -10.96 -37.61 18.60
N VAL A 470 -9.62 -37.62 18.65
CA VAL A 470 -8.74 -37.57 17.47
C VAL A 470 -7.70 -38.69 17.55
N ARG A 471 -7.61 -39.49 16.48
CA ARG A 471 -6.70 -40.64 16.39
C ARG A 471 -6.02 -40.71 15.03
N ILE A 472 -4.75 -41.13 15.03
CA ILE A 472 -3.93 -41.30 13.83
C ILE A 472 -3.87 -42.78 13.44
N GLU A 473 -4.06 -43.11 12.16
CA GLU A 473 -3.88 -44.45 11.62
C GLU A 473 -2.83 -44.46 10.50
N PRO A 474 -1.71 -45.23 10.61
CA PRO A 474 -1.28 -45.99 11.78
C PRO A 474 -0.76 -45.08 12.90
N SER A 475 -1.04 -45.41 14.15
CA SER A 475 -0.71 -44.57 15.33
C SER A 475 0.79 -44.33 15.55
N GLY A 476 1.67 -45.12 14.92
CA GLY A 476 3.11 -44.88 14.91
C GLY A 476 3.60 -43.87 13.86
N LEU A 477 2.71 -43.20 13.14
CA LEU A 477 3.06 -42.17 12.15
C LEU A 477 3.21 -40.78 12.80
N ALA A 478 2.26 -40.38 13.64
CA ALA A 478 2.22 -39.11 14.35
C ALA A 478 1.39 -39.22 15.64
N THR A 479 1.65 -38.35 16.61
CA THR A 479 0.76 -38.08 17.76
C THR A 479 -0.05 -36.82 17.48
N TYR A 480 -1.29 -36.76 18.00
CA TYR A 480 -2.03 -35.51 18.16
C TYR A 480 -2.28 -35.25 19.64
N GLU A 481 -1.90 -34.08 20.13
CA GLU A 481 -2.02 -33.65 21.54
C GLU A 481 -2.09 -32.11 21.57
N ASP A 482 -2.91 -31.55 22.45
CA ASP A 482 -3.09 -30.09 22.66
C ASP A 482 -3.16 -29.23 21.38
N GLY A 483 -3.95 -29.67 20.39
CA GLY A 483 -4.16 -28.94 19.14
C GLY A 483 -3.03 -29.05 18.12
N LYS A 484 -1.96 -29.79 18.42
CA LYS A 484 -0.79 -29.97 17.55
C LYS A 484 -0.67 -31.40 17.04
N LEU A 485 -0.10 -31.55 15.84
CA LEU A 485 0.29 -32.83 15.27
C LEU A 485 1.81 -32.93 15.25
N THR A 486 2.36 -33.97 15.89
CA THR A 486 3.80 -34.26 15.96
C THR A 486 4.13 -35.47 15.08
N PRO A 487 4.73 -35.32 13.89
CA PRO A 487 5.06 -36.42 13.00
C PRO A 487 6.36 -37.13 13.43
N HIS A 488 6.27 -38.44 13.72
CA HIS A 488 7.37 -39.24 14.27
C HIS A 488 8.25 -39.90 13.22
N ARG A 489 7.69 -40.16 12.04
CA ARG A 489 8.37 -40.83 10.92
C ARG A 489 7.68 -40.53 9.60
N THR A 490 8.38 -40.78 8.50
CA THR A 490 7.85 -40.61 7.16
C THR A 490 6.88 -41.73 6.75
N GLY A 491 5.97 -41.41 5.83
CA GLY A 491 4.93 -42.32 5.33
C GLY A 491 3.54 -41.67 5.26
N THR A 492 2.55 -42.46 4.83
CA THR A 492 1.15 -42.02 4.66
C THR A 492 0.22 -42.67 5.68
N GLY A 493 -0.86 -41.97 6.04
CA GLY A 493 -1.88 -42.43 6.97
C GLY A 493 -3.14 -41.57 6.90
N ARG A 494 -3.92 -41.60 7.98
CA ARG A 494 -5.15 -40.82 8.14
C ARG A 494 -5.21 -40.19 9.53
N ILE A 495 -5.72 -38.97 9.58
CA ILE A 495 -6.29 -38.40 10.81
C ILE A 495 -7.77 -38.82 10.83
N ILE A 496 -8.29 -39.23 11.98
CA ILE A 496 -9.70 -39.57 12.18
C ILE A 496 -10.16 -38.78 13.40
N ALA A 497 -11.17 -37.94 13.23
CA ALA A 497 -11.68 -37.05 14.27
C ALA A 497 -13.20 -37.23 14.41
N SER A 498 -13.71 -37.30 15.65
CA SER A 498 -15.14 -37.54 15.90
C SER A 498 -15.68 -36.89 17.17
N ASN A 499 -16.92 -36.42 17.14
CA ASN A 499 -17.68 -35.99 18.31
C ASN A 499 -19.11 -36.55 18.20
N GLY A 500 -19.47 -37.47 19.11
CA GLY A 500 -20.79 -38.12 19.16
C GLY A 500 -21.11 -38.95 17.91
N LYS A 501 -21.81 -38.34 16.94
CA LYS A 501 -22.15 -38.94 15.64
C LYS A 501 -21.48 -38.27 14.45
N ALA A 502 -20.95 -37.07 14.63
CA ALA A 502 -20.20 -36.38 13.59
C ALA A 502 -18.77 -36.93 13.56
N PHE A 503 -18.24 -37.18 12.36
CA PHE A 503 -16.87 -37.63 12.16
C PHE A 503 -16.33 -37.10 10.83
N THR A 504 -15.00 -36.97 10.73
CA THR A 504 -14.29 -36.85 9.45
C THR A 504 -13.05 -37.74 9.45
N SER A 505 -12.44 -37.93 8.29
CA SER A 505 -11.10 -38.51 8.21
C SER A 505 -10.29 -38.02 7.02
N GLU A 506 -9.35 -37.13 7.32
CA GLU A 506 -8.42 -36.56 6.34
C GLU A 506 -7.20 -37.46 6.11
N LYS A 507 -6.56 -37.27 4.95
CA LYS A 507 -5.27 -37.88 4.64
C LYS A 507 -4.14 -37.17 5.40
N LEU A 508 -3.20 -37.95 5.93
CA LEU A 508 -1.93 -37.46 6.48
C LEU A 508 -0.77 -38.04 5.65
N GLU A 509 0.18 -37.20 5.27
CA GLU A 509 1.41 -37.59 4.57
C GLU A 509 2.62 -36.89 5.19
N VAL A 510 3.63 -37.68 5.59
CA VAL A 510 4.86 -37.21 6.23
C VAL A 510 6.03 -37.50 5.30
N VAL A 511 6.60 -36.46 4.69
CA VAL A 511 7.51 -36.57 3.55
C VAL A 511 8.98 -36.60 3.99
N SER A 512 9.82 -37.29 3.22
CA SER A 512 11.26 -37.43 3.50
C SER A 512 12.17 -36.49 2.70
N LYS A 513 11.65 -35.87 1.65
CA LYS A 513 12.35 -34.91 0.79
C LYS A 513 11.36 -33.82 0.36
N LEU A 514 11.83 -32.57 0.35
CA LEU A 514 11.20 -31.45 -0.34
C LEU A 514 11.83 -31.24 -1.73
N GLU A 515 11.05 -30.76 -2.69
CA GLU A 515 11.55 -30.30 -3.98
C GLU A 515 11.89 -28.81 -3.94
N THR A 516 11.03 -28.00 -3.31
CA THR A 516 11.31 -26.61 -2.94
C THR A 516 11.15 -26.39 -1.43
N LEU A 517 11.91 -25.43 -0.89
CA LEU A 517 11.75 -24.87 0.45
C LEU A 517 11.80 -23.35 0.30
N THR A 518 10.99 -22.64 1.06
CA THR A 518 10.89 -21.17 1.05
C THR A 518 10.72 -20.68 2.48
N VAL A 519 11.38 -19.56 2.79
CA VAL A 519 11.19 -18.82 4.05
C VAL A 519 10.26 -17.65 3.77
N THR A 520 9.43 -17.26 4.73
CA THR A 520 8.50 -16.12 4.56
C THR A 520 8.39 -15.33 5.86
N PRO A 521 8.52 -13.99 5.84
CA PRO A 521 8.90 -13.14 4.70
C PRO A 521 10.34 -13.34 4.21
N ASP A 522 10.58 -13.04 2.93
CA ASP A 522 11.89 -13.18 2.25
C ASP A 522 12.81 -11.93 2.39
N LYS A 523 12.20 -10.75 2.54
CA LYS A 523 12.89 -9.45 2.58
C LYS A 523 12.26 -8.58 3.67
N ALA A 524 12.38 -9.00 4.93
CA ALA A 524 11.92 -8.21 6.07
C ALA A 524 12.93 -7.11 6.43
N ASP A 525 12.43 -5.94 6.78
CA ASP A 525 13.22 -4.82 7.29
C ASP A 525 12.67 -4.48 8.68
N LEU A 526 13.56 -4.47 9.69
CA LEU A 526 13.21 -4.45 11.11
C LEU A 526 14.01 -3.38 11.85
N ASP A 527 13.34 -2.57 12.67
CA ASP A 527 14.01 -1.69 13.63
C ASP A 527 14.77 -2.51 14.70
N ASN A 528 15.70 -1.86 15.40
CA ASN A 528 16.49 -2.49 16.47
C ASN A 528 15.59 -3.04 17.60
N GLY A 529 15.91 -4.24 18.08
CA GLY A 529 15.11 -4.97 19.09
C GLY A 529 13.77 -5.53 18.59
N ALA A 530 13.34 -5.25 17.35
CA ALA A 530 12.09 -5.78 16.79
C ALA A 530 12.18 -7.29 16.50
N THR A 531 11.01 -7.94 16.39
CA THR A 531 10.92 -9.38 16.14
C THR A 531 10.14 -9.69 14.87
N GLN A 532 10.51 -10.78 14.20
CA GLN A 532 9.85 -11.29 13.00
C GLN A 532 9.69 -12.80 13.10
N GLN A 533 8.46 -13.29 13.14
CA GLN A 533 8.20 -14.72 12.96
C GLN A 533 8.51 -15.09 11.50
N LEU A 534 9.43 -16.02 11.28
CA LEU A 534 9.65 -16.66 9.99
C LEU A 534 8.80 -17.93 9.90
N ALA A 535 8.13 -18.11 8.77
CA ALA A 535 7.41 -19.33 8.42
C ALA A 535 8.17 -20.12 7.35
N LEU A 536 7.97 -21.44 7.30
CA LEU A 536 8.50 -22.31 6.27
C LEU A 536 7.39 -22.94 5.44
N SER A 537 7.53 -22.84 4.13
CA SER A 537 6.68 -23.45 3.11
C SER A 537 7.54 -24.22 2.11
N GLY A 538 6.93 -25.10 1.33
CA GLY A 538 7.66 -25.90 0.35
C GLY A 538 6.75 -26.85 -0.40
N THR A 539 7.31 -27.53 -1.40
CA THR A 539 6.58 -28.48 -2.25
C THR A 539 7.22 -29.86 -2.26
N VAL A 540 6.43 -30.88 -2.57
CA VAL A 540 6.94 -32.16 -3.09
C VAL A 540 7.00 -32.13 -4.62
N LYS A 541 7.73 -33.09 -5.21
CA LYS A 541 7.98 -33.21 -6.65
C LYS A 541 6.75 -33.11 -7.57
N ASP A 542 5.58 -33.53 -7.10
CA ASP A 542 4.33 -33.48 -7.87
C ASP A 542 3.54 -32.16 -7.66
N GLY A 543 4.18 -31.12 -7.12
CA GLY A 543 3.62 -29.78 -6.90
C GLY A 543 2.79 -29.60 -5.62
N GLY A 544 2.64 -30.64 -4.81
CA GLY A 544 1.85 -30.58 -3.57
C GLY A 544 2.53 -29.76 -2.47
N GLU A 545 1.80 -28.81 -1.88
CA GLU A 545 2.24 -28.00 -0.73
C GLU A 545 2.56 -28.86 0.51
N VAL A 546 3.49 -28.37 1.34
CA VAL A 546 3.91 -28.99 2.60
C VAL A 546 3.92 -27.96 3.72
N GLN A 547 3.22 -28.25 4.83
CA GLN A 547 3.30 -27.49 6.09
C GLN A 547 4.57 -27.91 6.83
N ILE A 548 5.53 -26.99 6.97
CA ILE A 548 6.85 -27.28 7.55
C ILE A 548 6.94 -26.60 8.92
N PRO A 549 6.96 -27.35 10.04
CA PRO A 549 7.16 -26.76 11.36
C PRO A 549 8.61 -26.26 11.47
N ALA A 550 8.79 -25.08 12.05
CA ALA A 550 10.11 -24.42 12.10
C ALA A 550 11.16 -25.25 12.86
N GLU A 551 10.75 -26.06 13.84
CA GLU A 551 11.66 -26.93 14.59
C GLU A 551 12.23 -28.10 13.75
N ALA A 552 11.64 -28.39 12.59
CA ALA A 552 12.17 -29.38 11.64
C ALA A 552 13.30 -28.82 10.73
N ALA A 553 13.62 -27.53 10.83
CA ALA A 553 14.71 -26.91 10.11
C ALA A 553 15.94 -26.67 10.99
N ASN A 554 17.12 -26.91 10.42
CA ASN A 554 18.36 -26.38 10.96
C ASN A 554 18.54 -24.94 10.45
N TRP A 555 18.50 -23.97 11.35
CA TRP A 555 18.59 -22.54 11.03
C TRP A 555 20.01 -21.98 11.26
N LYS A 556 20.35 -20.90 10.54
CA LYS A 556 21.58 -20.13 10.74
C LYS A 556 21.39 -18.67 10.27
N VAL A 557 21.66 -17.72 11.16
CA VAL A 557 21.80 -16.28 10.87
C VAL A 557 23.26 -15.97 10.49
N THR A 558 23.51 -15.02 9.59
CA THR A 558 24.87 -14.56 9.24
C THR A 558 24.87 -13.10 8.76
N PRO A 559 25.68 -12.21 9.37
CA PRO A 559 26.45 -12.41 10.59
C PRO A 559 25.55 -12.57 11.83
N ASP A 560 26.04 -13.27 12.84
CA ASP A 560 25.29 -13.64 14.05
C ASP A 560 25.14 -12.50 15.07
N ASN A 561 25.81 -11.36 14.86
CA ASN A 561 25.70 -10.18 15.71
C ASN A 561 24.56 -9.21 15.32
N LEU A 562 23.80 -9.49 14.25
CA LEU A 562 22.65 -8.66 13.85
C LEU A 562 21.32 -9.14 14.45
N GLY A 563 21.25 -10.39 14.91
CA GLY A 563 20.05 -10.91 15.54
C GLY A 563 20.15 -12.39 15.85
N THR A 564 19.23 -12.87 16.66
CA THR A 564 19.10 -14.29 17.02
C THR A 564 17.86 -14.88 16.36
N LEU A 565 17.90 -16.18 16.09
CA LEU A 565 16.73 -16.94 15.66
C LEU A 565 16.54 -18.14 16.60
N ASP A 566 15.33 -18.33 17.10
CA ASP A 566 15.01 -19.50 17.93
C ASP A 566 14.63 -20.74 17.10
N ALA A 567 14.40 -21.86 17.78
CA ALA A 567 14.00 -23.11 17.11
C ALA A 567 12.58 -23.07 16.50
N HIS A 568 11.75 -22.11 16.90
CA HIS A 568 10.40 -21.90 16.40
C HIS A 568 10.37 -20.89 15.24
N GLY A 569 11.54 -20.41 14.77
CA GLY A 569 11.66 -19.49 13.65
C GLY A 569 11.41 -18.02 14.02
N LEU A 570 11.35 -17.67 15.30
CA LEU A 570 11.23 -16.27 15.71
C LEU A 570 12.61 -15.59 15.62
N PHE A 571 12.72 -14.60 14.75
CA PHE A 571 13.87 -13.71 14.67
C PHE A 571 13.72 -12.56 15.65
N THR A 572 14.81 -12.22 16.34
CA THR A 572 14.93 -11.03 17.19
C THR A 572 16.13 -10.23 16.71
N ALA A 573 15.89 -9.04 16.19
CA ALA A 573 16.92 -8.07 15.85
C ALA A 573 17.71 -7.65 17.10
N THR A 574 19.00 -7.35 16.95
CA THR A 574 19.80 -6.79 18.05
C THR A 574 19.39 -5.36 18.38
N ASP A 575 19.68 -4.89 19.60
CA ASP A 575 19.26 -3.57 20.09
C ASP A 575 20.14 -2.40 19.60
N ASP A 576 21.36 -2.69 19.10
CA ASP A 576 22.47 -1.73 19.07
C ASP A 576 23.36 -1.74 17.81
N ASN A 577 23.17 -2.69 16.89
CA ASN A 577 23.90 -2.77 15.62
C ASN A 577 22.93 -2.79 14.44
N GLY A 578 23.36 -2.27 13.28
CA GLY A 578 22.57 -2.31 12.04
C GLY A 578 23.32 -2.96 10.87
N GLY A 579 22.58 -3.53 9.91
CA GLY A 579 23.14 -4.22 8.76
C GLY A 579 22.15 -5.17 8.08
N LEU A 580 22.62 -5.95 7.10
CA LEU A 580 21.84 -6.99 6.43
C LEU A 580 22.28 -8.38 6.92
N ALA A 581 21.33 -9.17 7.42
CA ALA A 581 21.53 -10.54 7.87
C ALA A 581 20.94 -11.54 6.87
N GLU A 582 21.74 -12.51 6.42
CA GLU A 582 21.25 -13.71 5.74
C GLU A 582 20.73 -14.68 6.80
N VAL A 583 19.47 -15.14 6.67
CA VAL A 583 18.94 -16.24 7.48
C VAL A 583 18.67 -17.43 6.56
N SER A 584 19.32 -18.54 6.86
CA SER A 584 19.22 -19.80 6.11
C SER A 584 18.47 -20.85 6.93
N ALA A 585 17.65 -21.64 6.24
CA ALA A 585 16.85 -22.74 6.80
C ALA A 585 17.10 -24.01 5.99
N THR A 586 17.40 -25.14 6.65
CA THR A 586 17.54 -26.44 5.98
C THR A 586 16.60 -27.47 6.59
N ALA A 587 15.59 -27.89 5.83
CA ALA A 587 14.57 -28.88 6.22
C ALA A 587 14.42 -29.96 5.16
N ALA A 588 14.29 -31.23 5.59
CA ALA A 588 14.04 -32.40 4.72
C ALA A 588 14.88 -32.45 3.42
N GLY A 589 16.16 -32.09 3.50
CA GLY A 589 17.11 -32.15 2.38
C GLY A 589 17.02 -31.01 1.35
N ALA A 590 16.19 -29.99 1.60
CA ALA A 590 16.20 -28.72 0.88
C ALA A 590 16.72 -27.59 1.79
N THR A 591 17.27 -26.53 1.19
CA THR A 591 17.75 -25.33 1.88
C THR A 591 17.14 -24.10 1.22
N ALA A 592 16.77 -23.12 2.04
CA ALA A 592 16.27 -21.80 1.63
C ALA A 592 16.99 -20.69 2.38
N THR A 593 16.95 -19.49 1.83
CA THR A 593 17.56 -18.27 2.38
C THR A 593 16.57 -17.11 2.29
N THR A 594 16.57 -16.24 3.30
CA THR A 594 15.87 -14.94 3.35
C THR A 594 16.90 -13.90 3.82
N SER A 595 16.64 -12.61 3.58
CA SER A 595 17.51 -11.53 4.01
C SER A 595 16.75 -10.53 4.87
N ILE A 596 17.20 -10.34 6.11
CA ILE A 596 16.59 -9.43 7.07
C ILE A 596 17.48 -8.19 7.23
N ALA A 597 16.95 -7.02 6.91
CA ALA A 597 17.61 -5.77 7.23
C ALA A 597 17.31 -5.42 8.69
N VAL A 598 18.33 -5.09 9.47
CA VAL A 598 18.23 -4.81 10.91
C VAL A 598 18.72 -3.40 11.22
N GLY A 599 17.92 -2.65 11.97
CA GLY A 599 18.17 -1.25 12.30
C GLY A 599 18.07 -0.34 11.08
N SER A 600 18.65 0.85 11.19
CA SER A 600 18.72 1.83 10.11
C SER A 600 20.12 2.40 9.96
N VAL A 601 20.52 2.71 8.73
CA VAL A 601 21.68 3.59 8.47
C VAL A 601 21.20 5.03 8.68
N SER A 602 21.81 5.77 9.60
CA SER A 602 21.41 7.16 9.86
C SER A 602 22.34 8.20 9.22
N LYS A 603 21.74 9.32 8.82
CA LYS A 603 22.42 10.48 8.22
C LYS A 603 21.89 11.74 8.91
N VAL A 604 22.75 12.42 9.66
CA VAL A 604 22.36 13.62 10.42
C VAL A 604 21.93 14.74 9.45
N ILE A 605 20.72 15.24 9.66
CA ILE A 605 20.12 16.40 8.98
C ILE A 605 20.57 17.68 9.68
N ASP A 606 20.44 17.70 11.01
CA ASP A 606 20.92 18.78 11.88
C ASP A 606 21.22 18.22 13.29
N PRO A 607 22.36 18.57 13.91
CA PRO A 607 22.72 18.04 15.23
C PRO A 607 21.84 18.58 16.37
N MET A 608 20.96 19.57 16.12
CA MET A 608 20.10 20.24 17.10
C MET A 608 20.88 20.78 18.32
N THR A 609 21.96 21.51 18.06
CA THR A 609 22.83 22.11 19.08
C THR A 609 22.70 23.63 19.22
N SER A 610 22.05 24.32 18.26
CA SER A 610 22.09 25.80 18.16
C SER A 610 20.72 26.48 18.12
N LEU A 611 20.60 27.55 18.91
CA LEU A 611 19.46 28.48 18.92
C LEU A 611 19.47 29.48 17.74
N ASP A 612 20.56 29.53 16.96
CA ASP A 612 20.62 30.25 15.68
C ASP A 612 19.96 29.44 14.56
N VAL A 613 19.89 28.10 14.71
CA VAL A 613 19.13 27.20 13.84
C VAL A 613 17.70 27.04 14.36
N TRP A 614 17.50 26.70 15.64
CA TRP A 614 16.17 26.37 16.16
C TRP A 614 15.54 27.47 17.03
N ARG A 615 14.21 27.45 17.12
CA ARG A 615 13.43 28.26 18.06
C ARG A 615 12.20 27.50 18.55
N LEU A 616 11.77 27.78 19.78
CA LEU A 616 10.38 27.58 20.18
C LEU A 616 9.54 28.62 19.43
N SER A 617 8.77 28.18 18.43
CA SER A 617 8.01 29.03 17.51
C SER A 617 6.58 29.26 17.96
N ASN A 618 5.99 28.30 18.71
CA ASN A 618 4.67 28.40 19.30
C ASN A 618 4.64 27.73 20.69
N ASN A 619 3.77 28.22 21.57
CA ASN A 619 3.52 27.66 22.90
C ASN A 619 2.05 27.93 23.28
N THR A 620 1.21 26.90 23.25
CA THR A 620 -0.22 26.99 23.59
C THR A 620 -0.52 26.52 25.02
N THR A 621 0.49 26.15 25.80
CA THR A 621 0.34 25.61 27.16
C THR A 621 -0.24 26.60 28.18
N GLY A 622 -0.16 27.91 27.89
CA GLY A 622 -0.49 28.97 28.86
C GLY A 622 0.51 29.13 30.01
N LYS A 623 1.69 28.50 29.90
CA LYS A 623 2.80 28.59 30.87
C LYS A 623 4.09 29.02 30.17
N PRO A 624 5.08 29.56 30.92
CA PRO A 624 6.43 29.73 30.40
C PRO A 624 7.05 28.38 30.02
N ALA A 625 7.71 28.35 28.86
CA ALA A 625 8.60 27.28 28.43
C ALA A 625 9.81 27.92 27.76
N THR A 626 10.99 27.30 27.86
CA THR A 626 12.26 27.86 27.38
C THR A 626 13.10 26.82 26.67
N LEU A 627 13.48 27.13 25.43
CA LEU A 627 14.50 26.40 24.67
C LEU A 627 15.88 27.01 24.96
N THR A 628 16.84 26.18 25.34
CA THR A 628 18.23 26.56 25.66
C THR A 628 19.21 25.58 25.01
N ALA A 629 20.48 25.95 24.86
CA ALA A 629 21.53 25.00 24.49
C ALA A 629 22.15 24.39 25.76
N ASP A 630 22.41 23.09 25.76
CA ASP A 630 22.88 22.30 26.91
C ASP A 630 24.21 21.57 26.56
N PRO A 631 25.37 22.24 26.73
CA PRO A 631 26.67 21.72 26.28
C PRO A 631 27.11 20.47 27.04
N GLY A 632 27.64 19.48 26.32
CA GLY A 632 28.09 18.20 26.88
C GLY A 632 26.97 17.22 27.24
N VAL A 633 25.70 17.58 27.09
CA VAL A 633 24.56 16.65 27.18
C VAL A 633 24.26 16.15 25.77
N VAL A 634 24.74 14.96 25.42
CA VAL A 634 24.67 14.38 24.06
C VAL A 634 24.12 12.95 24.05
N PRO A 635 23.52 12.46 22.94
CA PRO A 635 23.12 11.06 22.77
C PRO A 635 24.27 10.05 22.84
N PRO A 636 23.98 8.75 23.07
CA PRO A 636 24.96 7.68 22.95
C PRO A 636 25.69 7.71 21.59
N GLY A 637 27.00 7.50 21.60
CA GLY A 637 27.84 7.48 20.38
C GLY A 637 28.06 8.84 19.70
N SER A 638 27.33 9.90 20.08
CA SER A 638 27.43 11.21 19.43
C SER A 638 28.76 11.92 19.71
N THR A 639 29.33 12.54 18.67
CA THR A 639 30.52 13.40 18.74
C THR A 639 30.21 14.89 18.85
N GLU A 640 28.92 15.25 19.02
CA GLU A 640 28.46 16.64 19.05
C GLU A 640 28.84 17.41 20.32
N SER A 641 28.64 18.73 20.26
CA SER A 641 28.99 19.63 21.38
C SER A 641 27.95 19.70 22.51
N GLY A 642 26.75 19.19 22.31
CA GLY A 642 25.64 19.24 23.28
C GLY A 642 24.29 18.88 22.64
N SER A 643 23.22 19.46 23.18
CA SER A 643 21.85 19.33 22.68
C SER A 643 21.04 20.61 22.90
N LEU A 644 19.81 20.65 22.43
CA LEU A 644 18.84 21.69 22.77
C LEU A 644 17.89 21.20 23.86
N ARG A 645 17.83 21.92 24.97
CA ARG A 645 17.01 21.61 26.14
C ARG A 645 15.73 22.46 26.13
N LEU A 646 14.58 21.79 26.15
CA LEU A 646 13.25 22.38 26.32
C LEU A 646 12.78 22.18 27.77
N ASP A 647 12.88 23.22 28.59
CA ASP A 647 12.23 23.26 29.91
C ASP A 647 10.78 23.73 29.76
N TYR A 648 9.83 23.01 30.36
CA TYR A 648 8.41 23.22 30.10
C TYR A 648 7.48 22.95 31.30
N SER A 649 6.23 23.44 31.17
CA SER A 649 5.13 23.15 32.08
C SER A 649 3.83 23.08 31.29
N MET A 650 3.13 21.95 31.34
CA MET A 650 1.81 21.76 30.72
C MET A 650 0.76 21.57 31.82
N PRO A 651 -0.24 22.48 31.93
CA PRO A 651 -1.29 22.35 32.93
C PRO A 651 -2.31 21.29 32.49
N ALA A 652 -2.83 20.55 33.48
CA ALA A 652 -4.01 19.71 33.31
C ALA A 652 -5.20 20.52 32.77
N GLY A 653 -6.06 19.86 32.00
CA GLY A 653 -7.31 20.41 31.47
C GLY A 653 -7.47 20.22 29.96
N SER A 654 -8.71 20.30 29.50
CA SER A 654 -9.16 20.00 28.14
C SER A 654 -8.44 20.76 27.01
N GLY A 655 -8.41 20.13 25.83
CA GLY A 655 -7.82 20.66 24.60
C GLY A 655 -6.31 20.47 24.50
N VAL A 656 -5.77 20.68 23.30
CA VAL A 656 -4.33 20.46 23.03
C VAL A 656 -3.48 21.54 23.69
N LYS A 657 -2.35 21.14 24.29
CA LYS A 657 -1.25 22.01 24.74
C LYS A 657 -0.03 21.66 23.88
N GLN A 658 0.61 22.63 23.24
CA GLN A 658 1.66 22.41 22.23
C GLN A 658 2.90 23.27 22.51
N LEU A 659 4.06 22.77 22.08
CA LEU A 659 5.38 23.40 22.18
C LEU A 659 6.15 23.12 20.88
N VAL A 660 5.93 23.98 19.90
CA VAL A 660 6.43 23.78 18.54
C VAL A 660 7.88 24.28 18.45
N LEU A 661 8.80 23.39 18.14
CA LEU A 661 10.16 23.71 17.71
C LEU A 661 10.18 23.84 16.18
N SER A 662 10.68 24.95 15.65
CA SER A 662 10.85 25.13 14.21
C SER A 662 12.25 25.64 13.89
N PRO A 663 12.83 25.26 12.74
CA PRO A 663 14.06 25.86 12.29
C PRO A 663 13.84 27.31 11.82
N ARG A 664 14.94 28.06 11.79
CA ARG A 664 15.06 29.44 11.31
C ARG A 664 15.63 29.49 9.89
N THR A 665 16.29 28.41 9.49
CA THR A 665 16.83 28.11 8.16
C THR A 665 16.01 27.01 7.51
N THR A 666 16.15 26.81 6.20
CA THR A 666 15.59 25.64 5.52
C THR A 666 16.48 24.43 5.79
N LEU A 667 16.02 23.50 6.62
CA LEU A 667 16.62 22.17 6.77
C LEU A 667 16.01 21.21 5.75
N LYS A 668 16.82 20.34 5.15
CA LYS A 668 16.40 19.35 4.14
C LYS A 668 16.96 17.96 4.43
N THR A 669 16.19 16.94 4.09
CA THR A 669 16.68 15.57 3.90
C THR A 669 16.47 15.15 2.45
N ASP A 670 17.29 14.23 1.96
CA ASP A 670 17.44 13.89 0.55
C ASP A 670 17.63 12.38 0.36
N THR A 671 17.71 11.92 -0.88
CA THR A 671 18.10 10.55 -1.21
C THR A 671 19.56 10.24 -0.83
N ASN A 672 19.94 8.96 -0.91
CA ASN A 672 21.28 8.49 -0.62
C ASN A 672 21.60 7.28 -1.52
N ASN A 673 22.30 7.50 -2.63
CA ASN A 673 22.62 6.48 -3.64
C ASN A 673 21.36 5.71 -4.09
N GLY A 674 20.35 6.43 -4.59
CA GLY A 674 19.06 5.87 -5.01
C GLY A 674 18.13 5.42 -3.88
N GLN A 675 18.58 5.35 -2.62
CA GLN A 675 17.69 5.11 -1.48
C GLN A 675 16.94 6.39 -1.09
N VAL A 676 15.63 6.32 -0.98
CA VAL A 676 14.85 7.24 -0.15
C VAL A 676 15.02 6.87 1.34
N PRO A 677 15.02 7.84 2.27
CA PRO A 677 14.82 7.57 3.69
C PRO A 677 13.50 6.80 3.90
N THR A 678 13.54 5.76 4.74
CA THR A 678 12.35 5.02 5.18
C THR A 678 11.70 5.69 6.39
N ALA A 679 12.49 6.37 7.22
CA ALA A 679 12.01 7.12 8.39
C ALA A 679 12.83 8.40 8.62
N ILE A 680 12.29 9.28 9.47
CA ILE A 680 13.06 10.32 10.15
C ILE A 680 13.13 9.95 11.62
N GLY A 681 14.20 10.34 12.31
CA GLY A 681 14.26 10.21 13.75
C GLY A 681 14.98 11.37 14.43
N VAL A 682 14.62 11.59 15.68
CA VAL A 682 15.21 12.60 16.57
C VAL A 682 15.55 11.96 17.91
N TRP A 683 16.77 12.20 18.40
CA TRP A 683 17.13 11.74 19.74
C TRP A 683 16.45 12.62 20.78
N ILE A 684 15.72 12.00 21.70
CA ILE A 684 15.01 12.66 22.78
C ILE A 684 15.45 12.05 24.11
N LYS A 685 16.06 12.87 24.97
CA LYS A 685 16.17 12.57 26.39
C LYS A 685 14.87 12.96 27.06
N GLY A 686 14.06 11.96 27.41
CA GLY A 686 12.80 12.16 28.08
C GLY A 686 12.95 12.50 29.57
N ASP A 687 11.86 12.92 30.19
CA ASP A 687 11.71 13.05 31.65
C ASP A 687 10.72 12.02 32.24
N GLY A 688 10.08 11.22 31.37
CA GLY A 688 9.08 10.20 31.68
C GLY A 688 7.67 10.73 31.89
N ASN A 689 7.36 11.98 31.49
CA ASN A 689 6.03 12.57 31.66
C ASN A 689 5.00 12.14 30.59
N GLY A 690 5.39 11.42 29.53
CA GLY A 690 4.44 10.91 28.53
C GLY A 690 3.90 11.95 27.55
N ILE A 691 4.69 13.00 27.27
CA ILE A 691 4.38 14.01 26.26
C ILE A 691 4.48 13.41 24.84
N GLU A 692 3.60 13.83 23.94
CA GLU A 692 3.47 13.30 22.58
C GLU A 692 4.37 14.04 21.59
N LEU A 693 5.01 13.32 20.68
CA LEU A 693 5.80 13.85 19.57
C LEU A 693 4.99 13.80 18.27
N ALA A 694 4.96 14.94 17.55
CA ALA A 694 4.48 15.02 16.17
C ALA A 694 5.46 15.82 15.29
N GLU A 695 5.71 15.37 14.06
CA GLU A 695 6.73 15.96 13.18
C GLU A 695 6.14 16.32 11.81
N LYS A 696 6.48 17.51 11.27
CA LYS A 696 5.94 17.99 9.99
C LYS A 696 7.01 18.21 8.93
N TYR A 697 6.79 17.61 7.76
CA TYR A 697 7.64 17.68 6.57
C TYR A 697 6.86 18.24 5.37
N ILE A 698 7.58 18.78 4.39
CA ILE A 698 7.03 19.34 3.15
C ILE A 698 7.89 18.84 1.98
N GLY A 699 7.30 18.10 1.04
CA GLY A 699 7.97 17.65 -0.19
C GLY A 699 8.21 18.78 -1.20
N VAL A 700 8.96 18.49 -2.26
CA VAL A 700 9.31 19.51 -3.28
C VAL A 700 8.05 20.07 -3.99
N ASN A 701 7.05 19.22 -4.29
CA ASN A 701 5.72 19.63 -4.75
C ASN A 701 4.86 20.44 -3.74
N GLY A 702 5.38 20.76 -2.55
CA GLY A 702 4.66 21.49 -1.51
C GLY A 702 3.66 20.66 -0.68
N THR A 703 3.49 19.36 -0.98
CA THR A 703 2.67 18.44 -0.18
C THR A 703 3.27 18.31 1.20
N SER A 704 2.45 18.47 2.25
CA SER A 704 2.94 18.40 3.64
C SER A 704 2.35 17.22 4.40
N THR A 705 3.20 16.30 4.85
CA THR A 705 2.81 15.25 5.80
C THR A 705 3.07 15.69 7.24
N THR A 706 2.26 15.23 8.18
CA THR A 706 2.51 15.36 9.63
C THR A 706 2.40 13.96 10.23
N LEU A 707 3.46 13.50 10.88
CA LEU A 707 3.60 12.14 11.38
C LEU A 707 3.32 12.10 12.89
N TYR A 708 2.64 11.05 13.32
CA TYR A 708 2.16 10.81 14.68
C TYR A 708 2.22 9.29 14.97
N PRO A 709 2.24 8.86 16.24
CA PRO A 709 2.77 9.55 17.42
C PRO A 709 3.84 8.71 18.13
N THR A 710 4.71 9.36 18.91
CA THR A 710 5.51 8.66 19.93
C THR A 710 5.36 9.36 21.28
N TYR A 711 4.97 8.61 22.31
CA TYR A 711 4.87 9.11 23.69
C TYR A 711 6.21 9.00 24.42
N VAL A 712 6.77 10.13 24.84
CA VAL A 712 8.06 10.24 25.55
C VAL A 712 7.88 9.81 27.02
N THR A 713 7.81 8.50 27.22
CA THR A 713 7.58 7.82 28.52
C THR A 713 8.87 7.40 29.23
N TRP A 714 10.02 7.50 28.55
CA TRP A 714 11.35 7.15 29.05
C TRP A 714 12.10 8.35 29.67
N LYS A 715 13.28 8.10 30.26
CA LYS A 715 14.09 9.10 31.01
C LYS A 715 15.54 9.29 30.55
N ASP A 716 16.03 8.39 29.70
CA ASP A 716 17.35 8.49 29.09
C ASP A 716 17.20 8.81 27.59
N TRP A 717 18.28 8.74 26.82
CA TRP A 717 18.22 9.00 25.38
C TRP A 717 17.59 7.81 24.66
N HIS A 718 16.47 8.03 23.99
CA HIS A 718 15.95 7.15 22.95
C HIS A 718 15.90 7.91 21.63
N LEU A 719 16.02 7.19 20.52
CA LEU A 719 15.68 7.69 19.20
C LEU A 719 14.17 7.53 19.01
N ALA A 720 13.43 8.64 18.93
CA ALA A 720 12.06 8.58 18.41
C ALA A 720 12.13 8.49 16.88
N VAL A 721 11.26 7.68 16.27
CA VAL A 721 11.29 7.34 14.84
C VAL A 721 9.90 7.50 14.26
N ALA A 722 9.80 8.26 13.17
CA ALA A 722 8.59 8.46 12.39
C ALA A 722 8.79 7.88 10.98
N GLN A 723 8.13 6.76 10.69
CA GLN A 723 8.16 6.10 9.39
C GLN A 723 7.52 6.99 8.31
N LEU A 724 8.14 7.09 7.14
CA LEU A 724 7.70 7.96 6.06
C LEU A 724 6.68 7.27 5.13
N PRO A 725 5.62 7.98 4.68
CA PRO A 725 4.77 7.52 3.60
C PRO A 725 5.50 7.25 2.29
N ALA A 726 4.95 6.34 1.48
CA ALA A 726 5.26 6.25 0.05
C ALA A 726 4.74 7.49 -0.71
N GLY A 727 5.20 7.67 -1.96
CA GLY A 727 4.92 8.83 -2.81
C GLY A 727 5.57 10.14 -2.36
N MET A 728 6.36 10.11 -1.27
CA MET A 728 7.00 11.30 -0.72
C MET A 728 8.19 11.75 -1.58
N GLN A 729 8.06 12.93 -2.20
CA GLN A 729 9.08 13.49 -3.06
C GLN A 729 10.19 14.20 -2.26
N PHE A 730 11.44 13.82 -2.53
CA PHE A 730 12.63 14.40 -1.93
C PHE A 730 13.19 15.55 -2.78
N PRO A 731 13.94 16.51 -2.20
CA PRO A 731 14.29 16.60 -0.79
C PRO A 731 13.17 17.20 0.08
N LEU A 732 12.81 16.49 1.16
CA LEU A 732 11.81 16.97 2.14
C LEU A 732 12.40 18.13 2.95
N THR A 733 11.63 19.21 3.06
CA THR A 733 11.92 20.33 3.95
C THR A 733 11.26 20.11 5.32
N ILE A 734 12.02 20.29 6.40
CA ILE A 734 11.53 20.12 7.76
C ILE A 734 10.81 21.41 8.21
N SER A 735 9.53 21.30 8.59
CA SER A 735 8.69 22.43 8.96
C SER A 735 8.68 22.67 10.48
N PHE A 736 8.43 21.61 11.26
CA PHE A 736 8.49 21.66 12.73
C PHE A 736 8.59 20.27 13.37
N ILE A 737 8.99 20.28 14.64
CA ILE A 737 8.83 19.20 15.62
C ILE A 737 7.93 19.78 16.72
N ASP A 738 6.78 19.17 17.02
CA ASP A 738 5.85 19.63 18.05
C ASP A 738 5.80 18.64 19.22
N PHE A 739 5.89 19.17 20.43
CA PHE A 739 5.72 18.45 21.67
C PHE A 739 4.36 18.81 22.26
N LEU A 740 3.42 17.86 22.25
CA LEU A 740 2.01 18.13 22.51
C LEU A 740 1.38 17.21 23.56
N ALA A 741 0.21 17.66 24.04
CA ALA A 741 -0.59 16.99 25.04
C ALA A 741 -2.07 17.25 24.82
N ILE A 742 -2.84 16.20 24.53
CA ILE A 742 -4.29 16.29 24.29
C ILE A 742 -5.03 16.10 25.62
N SER A 743 -5.75 17.14 26.07
CA SER A 743 -6.63 17.11 27.26
C SER A 743 -6.04 16.50 28.55
N PRO A 744 -4.79 16.82 28.95
CA PRO A 744 -4.10 16.16 30.06
C PRO A 744 -4.90 16.11 31.37
N SER A 745 -5.02 14.91 31.95
CA SER A 745 -5.67 14.66 33.25
C SER A 745 -4.82 15.11 34.45
N THR A 746 -3.49 15.17 34.29
CA THR A 746 -2.53 15.66 35.29
C THR A 746 -1.63 16.74 34.69
N ALA A 747 -1.06 17.61 35.53
CA ALA A 747 -0.15 18.65 35.08
C ALA A 747 1.30 18.13 35.14
N TYR A 748 1.97 18.08 34.00
CA TYR A 748 3.39 17.72 33.91
C TYR A 748 4.28 18.95 33.77
N SER A 749 5.51 18.86 34.27
CA SER A 749 6.53 19.90 34.15
C SER A 749 7.89 19.24 34.26
N GLY A 750 8.83 19.66 33.42
CA GLY A 750 10.11 18.97 33.31
C GLY A 750 10.99 19.56 32.21
N SER A 751 11.85 18.70 31.68
CA SER A 751 12.95 19.08 30.81
C SER A 751 13.21 17.96 29.82
N LEU A 752 13.11 18.25 28.53
CA LEU A 752 13.51 17.35 27.45
C LEU A 752 14.81 17.86 26.84
N ASN A 753 15.74 16.98 26.45
CA ASN A 753 16.81 17.35 25.53
C ASN A 753 16.53 16.73 24.16
N VAL A 754 16.60 17.53 23.09
CA VAL A 754 16.52 17.07 21.70
C VAL A 754 17.87 17.23 21.01
N ALA A 755 18.26 16.24 20.22
CA ALA A 755 19.55 16.16 19.55
C ALA A 755 19.44 15.37 18.24
N GLY A 756 20.39 15.59 17.33
CA GLY A 756 20.66 14.70 16.20
C GLY A 756 19.43 14.31 15.39
N LEU A 757 18.73 15.29 14.82
CA LEU A 757 17.69 15.05 13.82
C LEU A 757 18.35 14.38 12.60
N GLN A 758 17.88 13.20 12.23
CA GLN A 758 18.54 12.33 11.26
C GLN A 758 17.55 11.62 10.33
N ALA A 759 17.94 11.49 9.07
CA ALA A 759 17.26 10.61 8.12
C ALA A 759 17.71 9.17 8.35
N LEU A 760 16.78 8.23 8.26
CA LEU A 760 17.00 6.81 8.45
C LEU A 760 16.71 6.08 7.13
N TYR A 761 17.65 5.26 6.70
CA TYR A 761 17.57 4.46 5.47
C TYR A 761 17.67 2.98 5.83
N SER A 762 16.97 2.12 5.11
CA SER A 762 17.15 0.67 5.25
C SER A 762 18.62 0.28 4.99
N PRO A 763 19.23 -0.56 5.85
CA PRO A 763 20.57 -1.09 5.62
C PRO A 763 20.62 -2.15 4.51
N ARG A 764 19.48 -2.49 3.90
CA ARG A 764 19.38 -3.26 2.66
C ARG A 764 19.98 -2.43 1.49
N PRO A 765 21.09 -2.85 0.88
CA PRO A 765 21.65 -2.15 -0.27
C PRO A 765 20.64 -2.10 -1.43
N VAL A 766 20.65 -1.02 -2.20
CA VAL A 766 20.06 -1.06 -3.55
C VAL A 766 20.97 -1.93 -4.39
N THR A 767 20.51 -3.12 -4.75
CA THR A 767 21.19 -3.98 -5.71
C THR A 767 20.69 -3.62 -7.11
N ALA A 768 21.56 -3.05 -7.94
CA ALA A 768 21.35 -3.07 -9.38
C ALA A 768 21.22 -4.55 -9.86
N PRO A 769 20.42 -4.84 -10.90
CA PRO A 769 20.35 -6.18 -11.46
C PRO A 769 21.70 -6.62 -12.06
N GLU A 770 21.88 -7.93 -12.29
CA GLU A 770 23.12 -8.41 -12.92
C GLU A 770 23.17 -7.98 -14.40
N TYR A 771 24.24 -7.27 -14.79
CA TYR A 771 24.43 -6.84 -16.16
C TYR A 771 24.78 -8.02 -17.08
N HIS A 772 23.97 -8.20 -18.12
CA HIS A 772 24.27 -9.08 -19.25
C HIS A 772 24.16 -8.23 -20.51
N ALA A 773 25.21 -8.22 -21.36
CA ALA A 773 25.22 -7.38 -22.56
C ALA A 773 24.05 -7.68 -23.50
N ILE A 774 23.72 -8.97 -23.65
CA ILE A 774 22.50 -9.49 -24.29
C ILE A 774 22.02 -10.73 -23.47
N PRO A 775 20.86 -10.67 -22.78
CA PRO A 775 20.31 -11.80 -22.03
C PRO A 775 19.66 -12.90 -22.93
N GLN A 776 19.22 -14.00 -22.32
CA GLN A 776 18.59 -15.11 -23.05
C GLN A 776 17.13 -14.79 -23.42
N ASN A 777 16.96 -14.09 -24.54
CA ASN A 777 15.67 -13.58 -24.99
C ASN A 777 14.59 -14.62 -25.36
N PRO A 778 13.30 -14.24 -25.29
CA PRO A 778 12.21 -15.02 -25.87
C PRO A 778 12.34 -15.09 -27.39
N LYS A 779 11.78 -16.14 -28.02
CA LYS A 779 11.94 -16.40 -29.46
C LYS A 779 11.43 -15.32 -30.42
N TRP A 780 10.67 -14.35 -29.91
CA TRP A 780 10.15 -13.21 -30.67
C TRP A 780 11.02 -11.96 -30.56
N LEU A 781 12.11 -12.00 -29.77
CA LEU A 781 13.03 -10.88 -29.57
C LEU A 781 14.45 -11.34 -29.92
N SER A 782 15.12 -10.68 -30.86
CA SER A 782 16.52 -11.00 -31.20
C SER A 782 17.41 -9.77 -31.37
N PHE A 783 18.59 -9.86 -30.76
CA PHE A 783 19.73 -9.00 -31.13
C PHE A 783 20.21 -9.40 -32.52
N GLU A 784 20.55 -8.41 -33.34
CA GLU A 784 21.27 -8.64 -34.59
C GLU A 784 22.59 -7.86 -34.58
N GLU A 785 23.64 -8.50 -35.09
CA GLU A 785 24.99 -7.91 -35.20
C GLU A 785 25.12 -6.95 -36.41
N ASP A 786 24.26 -7.13 -37.42
CA ASP A 786 24.09 -6.21 -38.54
C ASP A 786 22.61 -5.83 -38.65
N SER A 787 22.31 -4.52 -38.64
CA SER A 787 20.97 -4.02 -38.96
C SER A 787 20.56 -4.36 -40.41
N ALA A 788 21.50 -4.76 -41.26
CA ALA A 788 21.21 -5.34 -42.58
C ALA A 788 20.52 -6.72 -42.55
N ASP A 789 20.62 -7.50 -41.47
CA ASP A 789 19.97 -8.83 -41.38
C ASP A 789 18.53 -8.77 -40.82
N PHE A 790 18.04 -7.58 -40.47
CA PHE A 790 16.62 -7.33 -40.15
C PHE A 790 15.64 -7.86 -41.21
N ALA A 791 14.46 -8.29 -40.75
CA ALA A 791 13.36 -8.75 -41.57
C ALA A 791 12.88 -7.66 -42.54
N ARG A 792 12.81 -7.99 -43.84
CA ARG A 792 12.47 -7.08 -44.94
C ARG A 792 11.00 -6.61 -44.98
N ARG A 793 10.25 -6.83 -43.90
CA ARG A 793 8.84 -6.53 -43.70
C ARG A 793 8.63 -6.01 -42.28
N GLY A 794 7.59 -5.23 -42.04
CA GLY A 794 7.47 -4.41 -40.84
C GLY A 794 8.14 -3.03 -40.98
N THR A 795 8.36 -2.38 -39.85
CA THR A 795 8.72 -0.95 -39.69
C THR A 795 9.88 -0.81 -38.71
N THR A 796 10.76 0.18 -38.87
CA THR A 796 11.91 0.40 -37.98
C THR A 796 11.79 1.70 -37.20
N LEU A 797 12.11 1.66 -35.91
CA LEU A 797 12.27 2.81 -35.03
C LEU A 797 13.75 3.07 -34.76
N LEU A 798 14.10 4.34 -34.56
CA LEU A 798 15.31 4.77 -33.87
C LEU A 798 14.98 5.10 -32.41
N ALA A 799 15.88 4.75 -31.48
CA ALA A 799 15.81 5.13 -30.06
C ALA A 799 17.14 5.71 -29.57
N GLY A 800 17.08 6.59 -28.57
CA GLY A 800 18.24 7.27 -27.95
C GLY A 800 17.79 8.35 -26.97
N ASP A 801 18.64 8.76 -26.04
CA ASP A 801 18.31 9.69 -24.94
C ASP A 801 19.60 10.23 -24.28
N ASP A 802 19.45 11.17 -23.34
CA ASP A 802 20.55 11.70 -22.52
C ASP A 802 21.62 12.38 -23.40
N ALA A 803 21.17 13.37 -24.16
CA ALA A 803 22.01 14.19 -25.04
C ALA A 803 22.41 15.53 -24.41
N HIS A 804 21.62 16.10 -23.50
CA HIS A 804 21.89 17.36 -22.79
C HIS A 804 22.36 18.50 -23.71
N MET A 805 21.68 18.68 -24.85
CA MET A 805 22.12 19.66 -25.84
C MET A 805 21.80 21.10 -25.40
N LEU A 806 22.83 21.95 -25.42
CA LEU A 806 22.73 23.38 -25.17
C LEU A 806 22.89 24.18 -26.46
N ALA A 807 21.99 25.12 -26.73
CA ALA A 807 22.08 26.07 -27.84
C ALA A 807 23.34 26.98 -27.72
N GLY A 808 23.84 27.14 -26.49
CA GLY A 808 25.10 27.83 -26.20
C GLY A 808 26.38 27.04 -26.51
N ASP A 809 26.30 25.71 -26.67
CA ASP A 809 27.45 24.82 -26.94
C ASP A 809 27.19 23.86 -28.13
N PRO A 810 27.16 24.37 -29.38
CA PRO A 810 26.99 23.55 -30.57
C PRO A 810 28.26 22.78 -30.99
N GLY A 811 29.36 22.87 -30.24
CA GLY A 811 30.62 22.11 -30.45
C GLY A 811 30.68 20.78 -29.69
N SER A 812 29.82 20.65 -28.68
CA SER A 812 29.65 19.50 -27.79
C SER A 812 29.64 18.12 -28.45
N VAL A 813 30.10 17.10 -27.72
CA VAL A 813 30.03 15.68 -28.13
C VAL A 813 28.64 15.33 -28.64
N SER A 814 27.59 15.58 -27.86
CA SER A 814 26.21 15.21 -28.21
C SER A 814 25.72 15.89 -29.49
N SER A 815 26.07 17.17 -29.67
CA SER A 815 25.84 17.88 -30.94
C SER A 815 26.52 17.17 -32.12
N ASN A 816 27.71 16.62 -31.94
CA ASN A 816 28.46 15.89 -32.96
C ASN A 816 27.98 14.44 -33.14
N VAL A 817 27.51 13.77 -32.09
CA VAL A 817 26.90 12.43 -32.11
C VAL A 817 25.61 12.47 -32.92
N MET A 818 24.68 13.39 -32.63
CA MET A 818 23.46 13.59 -33.42
C MET A 818 23.77 13.89 -34.89
N ASP A 819 24.77 14.74 -35.13
CA ASP A 819 25.31 15.01 -36.47
C ASP A 819 25.94 13.78 -37.13
N SER A 820 26.41 12.77 -36.38
CA SER A 820 26.93 11.51 -36.91
C SER A 820 25.80 10.54 -37.27
N ILE A 821 24.75 10.47 -36.45
CA ILE A 821 23.53 9.68 -36.69
C ILE A 821 22.87 10.17 -37.99
N ALA A 822 22.69 11.49 -38.16
CA ALA A 822 22.17 12.10 -39.39
C ALA A 822 22.97 11.69 -40.66
N LYS A 823 24.28 11.45 -40.53
CA LYS A 823 25.15 10.98 -41.63
C LYS A 823 25.08 9.45 -41.80
N ARG A 824 24.82 8.69 -40.74
CA ARG A 824 24.68 7.22 -40.73
C ARG A 824 23.37 6.77 -41.37
N LEU A 825 22.21 7.38 -41.05
CA LEU A 825 20.90 6.88 -41.52
C LEU A 825 20.80 6.70 -43.05
N PRO A 826 21.29 7.61 -43.91
CA PRO A 826 21.25 7.42 -45.37
C PRO A 826 22.11 6.26 -45.89
N THR A 827 23.04 5.73 -45.08
CA THR A 827 23.91 4.59 -45.43
C THR A 827 23.29 3.22 -45.08
N LEU A 828 22.30 3.20 -44.19
CA LEU A 828 21.64 1.98 -43.69
C LEU A 828 20.95 1.19 -44.82
N SER A 829 20.78 -0.11 -44.59
CA SER A 829 19.99 -0.98 -45.48
C SER A 829 18.53 -0.51 -45.56
N PRO A 830 17.75 -0.84 -46.61
CA PRO A 830 16.35 -0.42 -46.71
C PRO A 830 15.47 -0.85 -45.53
N GLN A 831 15.81 -1.95 -44.86
CA GLN A 831 15.14 -2.47 -43.66
C GLN A 831 15.69 -1.91 -42.34
N ALA A 832 16.93 -1.42 -42.31
CA ALA A 832 17.54 -0.76 -41.14
C ALA A 832 17.21 0.73 -41.03
N ARG A 833 16.85 1.39 -42.13
CA ARG A 833 16.45 2.82 -42.13
C ARG A 833 15.23 3.00 -41.21
N PRO A 834 15.30 3.90 -40.21
CA PRO A 834 14.13 4.22 -39.40
C PRO A 834 13.02 4.83 -40.25
N ASP A 835 11.79 4.42 -39.98
CA ASP A 835 10.56 5.04 -40.46
C ASP A 835 10.09 6.18 -39.52
N ALA A 836 10.55 6.16 -38.26
CA ALA A 836 10.41 7.23 -37.26
C ALA A 836 11.47 7.09 -36.14
N ALA A 837 11.62 8.11 -35.30
CA ALA A 837 12.37 8.07 -34.05
C ALA A 837 11.46 8.24 -32.83
N GLN A 838 11.84 7.60 -31.72
CA GLN A 838 11.33 7.83 -30.38
C GLN A 838 12.53 8.09 -29.47
N PHE A 839 12.76 9.35 -29.12
CA PHE A 839 13.73 9.69 -28.08
C PHE A 839 13.14 9.38 -26.70
N LEU A 840 14.02 9.10 -25.73
CA LEU A 840 13.67 8.62 -24.39
C LEU A 840 13.93 9.67 -23.28
N GLY A 841 14.13 10.94 -23.67
CA GLY A 841 14.29 12.11 -22.80
C GLY A 841 15.71 12.69 -22.73
N ASP A 842 15.85 13.70 -21.87
CA ASP A 842 17.07 14.47 -21.58
C ASP A 842 17.84 14.90 -22.85
N MET A 843 17.09 15.29 -23.89
CA MET A 843 17.65 15.80 -25.14
C MET A 843 18.16 17.24 -24.99
N SER A 844 17.61 18.01 -24.04
CA SER A 844 18.11 19.30 -23.54
C SER A 844 18.57 19.21 -22.06
N ASP A 845 19.44 20.13 -21.62
CA ASP A 845 20.11 20.08 -20.29
C ASP A 845 19.38 20.83 -19.15
N ASP A 846 18.50 21.80 -19.46
CA ASP A 846 17.89 22.66 -18.42
C ASP A 846 16.46 23.20 -18.70
N GLY A 847 15.73 22.61 -19.65
CA GLY A 847 14.33 22.93 -19.94
C GLY A 847 14.05 24.34 -20.49
N LYS A 848 15.08 25.12 -20.82
CA LYS A 848 14.89 26.44 -21.46
C LYS A 848 14.42 26.27 -22.90
N SER A 849 13.44 27.07 -23.30
CA SER A 849 12.88 27.05 -24.66
C SER A 849 13.93 27.24 -25.78
N ALA A 850 15.04 27.94 -25.54
CA ALA A 850 16.11 28.09 -26.53
C ALA A 850 16.90 26.78 -26.77
N ASP A 851 17.15 26.03 -25.71
CA ASP A 851 17.96 24.82 -25.70
C ASP A 851 17.11 23.60 -26.12
N LEU A 852 15.84 23.54 -25.70
CA LEU A 852 14.82 22.63 -26.24
C LEU A 852 14.62 22.82 -27.76
N GLN A 853 14.51 24.07 -28.24
CA GLN A 853 14.44 24.36 -29.69
C GLN A 853 15.71 23.93 -30.44
N TYR A 854 16.87 23.97 -29.79
CA TYR A 854 18.12 23.50 -30.39
C TYR A 854 18.16 21.97 -30.50
N ALA A 855 17.81 21.25 -29.42
CA ALA A 855 17.64 19.80 -29.43
C ALA A 855 16.65 19.35 -30.51
N LYS A 856 15.44 19.96 -30.54
CA LYS A 856 14.42 19.76 -31.58
C LYS A 856 14.99 19.93 -33.00
N SER A 857 15.81 20.97 -33.23
CA SER A 857 16.42 21.22 -34.53
C SER A 857 17.46 20.17 -34.97
N LYS A 858 18.12 19.51 -34.02
CA LYS A 858 19.03 18.37 -34.26
C LYS A 858 18.25 17.09 -34.56
N MET A 859 17.10 16.89 -33.93
CA MET A 859 16.20 15.75 -34.17
C MET A 859 15.51 15.89 -35.55
N ASP A 860 15.00 17.08 -35.90
CA ASP A 860 14.48 17.39 -37.24
C ASP A 860 15.52 17.17 -38.37
N ALA A 861 16.81 17.37 -38.08
CA ALA A 861 17.90 17.16 -39.03
C ALA A 861 18.12 15.68 -39.41
N LEU A 862 17.53 14.72 -38.69
CA LEU A 862 17.51 13.30 -39.10
C LEU A 862 16.62 13.05 -40.32
N GLY A 863 15.68 13.94 -40.63
CA GLY A 863 14.82 13.86 -41.82
C GLY A 863 13.73 12.77 -41.76
N ILE A 864 13.43 12.28 -40.56
CA ILE A 864 12.38 11.30 -40.24
C ILE A 864 11.40 11.91 -39.21
N PRO A 865 10.15 11.43 -39.11
CA PRO A 865 9.27 11.82 -38.02
C PRO A 865 9.88 11.44 -36.67
N GLU A 866 9.93 12.37 -35.74
CA GLU A 866 10.45 12.16 -34.39
C GLU A 866 9.38 12.45 -33.34
N ARG A 867 9.63 11.96 -32.12
CA ARG A 867 8.96 12.32 -30.87
C ARG A 867 9.94 12.14 -29.74
N ASP A 868 9.63 12.75 -28.60
CA ASP A 868 10.40 12.63 -27.37
C ASP A 868 9.47 12.34 -26.18
N ILE A 869 10.03 11.97 -25.05
CA ILE A 869 9.36 11.89 -23.73
C ILE A 869 10.04 12.92 -22.83
N VAL A 870 9.33 13.49 -21.86
CA VAL A 870 9.92 14.54 -21.01
C VAL A 870 10.99 13.97 -20.07
N GLY A 871 12.23 14.41 -20.26
CA GLY A 871 13.33 14.15 -19.33
C GLY A 871 13.32 15.06 -18.10
N ASN A 872 14.04 14.70 -17.03
CA ASN A 872 14.13 15.54 -15.84
C ASN A 872 15.06 16.75 -16.00
N HIS A 873 15.85 16.80 -17.07
CA HIS A 873 16.59 17.99 -17.50
C HIS A 873 15.77 18.89 -18.44
N GLU A 874 14.58 18.48 -18.83
CA GLU A 874 13.76 19.19 -19.82
C GLU A 874 12.59 19.96 -19.21
N ILE A 875 12.34 19.74 -17.92
CA ILE A 875 11.46 20.54 -17.06
C ILE A 875 12.20 21.78 -16.51
N THR A 876 11.50 22.91 -16.37
CA THR A 876 12.15 24.16 -15.94
C THR A 876 12.40 24.19 -14.43
N GLN A 877 13.68 24.10 -14.01
CA GLN A 877 14.11 24.21 -12.61
C GLN A 877 14.03 25.67 -12.05
N GLY A 878 12.94 26.40 -12.33
CA GLY A 878 12.96 27.87 -12.35
C GLY A 878 11.64 28.57 -12.02
N ALA A 879 11.40 29.70 -12.71
CA ALA A 879 10.30 30.63 -12.44
C ALA A 879 9.21 30.66 -13.53
N ASP A 880 9.35 29.78 -14.53
CA ASP A 880 8.38 29.56 -15.61
C ASP A 880 7.46 28.37 -15.25
N SER A 881 6.56 27.98 -16.14
CA SER A 881 5.71 26.79 -15.96
C SER A 881 6.50 25.51 -16.26
N GLU A 882 6.65 24.64 -15.26
CA GLU A 882 7.55 23.48 -15.18
C GLU A 882 7.68 22.68 -16.49
N ASN A 883 6.58 22.09 -16.98
CA ASN A 883 6.58 21.29 -18.23
C ASN A 883 6.14 22.11 -19.46
N GLY A 884 5.93 23.43 -19.32
CA GLY A 884 5.32 24.28 -20.36
C GLY A 884 6.24 24.54 -21.55
N ASN A 885 7.53 24.83 -21.32
CA ASN A 885 8.50 25.02 -22.40
C ASN A 885 8.68 23.74 -23.24
N TYR A 886 8.62 22.58 -22.58
CA TYR A 886 8.65 21.26 -23.23
C TYR A 886 7.40 21.08 -24.09
N SER A 887 6.21 21.31 -23.52
CA SER A 887 4.93 21.11 -24.19
C SER A 887 4.74 22.03 -25.40
N ASP A 888 5.23 23.27 -25.35
CA ASP A 888 5.28 24.20 -26.50
C ASP A 888 6.25 23.74 -27.62
N THR A 889 7.18 22.81 -27.34
CA THR A 889 8.24 22.36 -28.28
C THR A 889 7.98 20.96 -28.84
N PHE A 890 7.54 20.02 -28.00
CA PHE A 890 7.38 18.59 -28.32
C PHE A 890 5.93 18.09 -28.23
N GLY A 891 5.06 18.77 -27.48
CA GLY A 891 3.67 18.38 -27.22
C GLY A 891 3.47 17.68 -25.87
N ASP A 892 2.35 16.95 -25.75
CA ASP A 892 1.93 16.17 -24.58
C ASP A 892 3.12 15.43 -23.91
N THR A 893 3.25 15.48 -22.58
CA THR A 893 4.31 14.79 -21.82
C THR A 893 4.07 13.30 -21.64
N HIS A 894 2.80 12.86 -21.74
CA HIS A 894 2.41 11.46 -21.87
C HIS A 894 1.40 11.29 -23.03
N TYR A 895 1.61 10.28 -23.85
CA TYR A 895 0.84 10.08 -25.08
C TYR A 895 0.97 8.64 -25.61
N SER A 896 0.18 8.28 -26.62
CA SER A 896 0.26 6.93 -27.18
C SER A 896 -0.08 6.89 -28.67
N TYR A 897 0.69 6.13 -29.43
CA TYR A 897 0.55 6.01 -30.89
C TYR A 897 0.73 4.56 -31.38
N THR A 898 0.87 4.37 -32.68
CA THR A 898 1.05 3.07 -33.34
C THR A 898 2.10 3.23 -34.42
N GLN A 899 3.06 2.29 -34.48
CA GLN A 899 4.13 2.24 -35.47
C GLN A 899 4.27 0.78 -35.94
N GLY A 900 4.09 0.53 -37.23
CA GLY A 900 4.06 -0.84 -37.76
C GLY A 900 2.95 -1.68 -37.09
N ALA A 901 3.33 -2.83 -36.52
CA ALA A 901 2.44 -3.71 -35.75
C ALA A 901 2.32 -3.35 -34.25
N ALA A 902 3.07 -2.35 -33.77
CA ALA A 902 3.24 -2.05 -32.35
C ALA A 902 2.38 -0.88 -31.85
N ARG A 903 1.90 -0.98 -30.61
CA ARG A 903 1.39 0.14 -29.80
C ARG A 903 2.55 0.73 -29.00
N LEU A 904 2.72 2.04 -29.06
CA LEU A 904 3.67 2.77 -28.21
C LEU A 904 2.87 3.57 -27.19
N ILE A 905 3.23 3.46 -25.91
CA ILE A 905 2.58 4.11 -24.77
C ILE A 905 3.68 4.81 -23.96
N VAL A 906 3.64 6.13 -23.88
CA VAL A 906 4.69 6.99 -23.32
C VAL A 906 4.17 7.64 -22.04
N THR A 907 4.89 7.51 -20.92
CA THR A 907 4.48 7.98 -19.57
C THR A 907 5.50 8.93 -18.96
N ASP A 908 5.07 10.09 -18.46
CA ASP A 908 5.89 11.09 -17.79
C ASP A 908 6.34 10.61 -16.40
N ASN A 909 7.65 10.52 -16.17
CA ASN A 909 8.22 10.38 -14.82
C ASN A 909 9.39 11.34 -14.56
N SER A 910 9.40 12.50 -15.23
CA SER A 910 10.37 13.59 -15.07
C SER A 910 10.65 14.01 -13.61
N HIS A 911 9.72 13.74 -12.68
CA HIS A 911 9.85 14.05 -11.25
C HIS A 911 10.29 12.84 -10.38
N GLY A 912 10.67 11.71 -11.00
CA GLY A 912 11.18 10.50 -10.34
C GLY A 912 10.19 9.34 -10.20
N SER A 913 8.93 9.51 -10.63
CA SER A 913 7.85 8.51 -10.63
C SER A 913 6.61 9.08 -11.36
N LEU A 914 5.64 8.24 -11.74
CA LEU A 914 4.43 8.72 -12.42
C LEU A 914 3.55 9.53 -11.46
N GLN A 915 3.36 9.05 -10.21
CA GLN A 915 2.60 9.80 -9.20
C GLN A 915 3.29 11.13 -8.83
N SER A 916 4.61 11.25 -9.01
CA SER A 916 5.31 12.52 -8.79
C SER A 916 5.17 13.53 -9.93
N SER A 917 5.08 13.07 -11.18
CA SER A 917 4.86 13.92 -12.36
C SER A 917 3.40 14.28 -12.57
N ASP A 918 2.46 13.52 -11.99
CA ASP A 918 1.02 13.71 -12.13
C ASP A 918 0.50 15.16 -11.93
N PRO A 919 1.08 16.01 -11.05
CA PRO A 919 0.69 17.43 -10.91
C PRO A 919 1.17 18.38 -12.03
N PHE A 920 2.13 17.97 -12.85
CA PHE A 920 2.89 18.84 -13.78
C PHE A 920 2.71 18.51 -15.26
N GLN A 921 2.29 17.27 -15.55
CA GLN A 921 2.06 16.72 -16.89
C GLN A 921 1.04 17.49 -17.77
N ASP A 922 1.12 17.27 -19.08
CA ASP A 922 0.09 17.62 -20.07
C ASP A 922 -0.18 16.38 -20.96
N PRO A 923 -1.43 15.90 -21.16
CA PRO A 923 -2.69 16.37 -20.55
C PRO A 923 -2.82 16.02 -19.07
N ALA A 924 -3.21 17.01 -18.26
CA ALA A 924 -3.38 16.85 -16.81
C ALA A 924 -4.43 15.80 -16.41
N GLY A 925 -4.00 14.72 -15.74
CA GLY A 925 -4.87 13.71 -15.15
C GLY A 925 -4.15 12.38 -14.89
N ALA A 926 -4.41 11.75 -13.74
CA ALA A 926 -3.63 10.63 -13.20
C ALA A 926 -3.23 9.56 -14.24
N GLN A 927 -1.92 9.33 -14.39
CA GLN A 927 -1.38 8.48 -15.46
C GLN A 927 -1.74 7.00 -15.32
N TYR A 928 -1.84 6.45 -14.11
CA TYR A 928 -2.12 5.02 -13.93
C TYR A 928 -3.48 4.58 -14.51
N PRO A 929 -4.61 5.26 -14.23
CA PRO A 929 -5.87 5.04 -14.94
C PRO A 929 -5.76 5.16 -16.47
N TRP A 930 -4.98 6.12 -16.98
CA TRP A 930 -4.76 6.31 -18.41
C TRP A 930 -3.96 5.15 -19.03
N LEU A 931 -2.88 4.71 -18.39
CA LEU A 931 -2.03 3.58 -18.82
C LEU A 931 -2.84 2.28 -18.84
N VAL A 932 -3.64 2.03 -17.80
CA VAL A 932 -4.58 0.90 -17.76
C VAL A 932 -5.56 0.95 -18.94
N GLN A 933 -6.08 2.14 -19.29
CA GLN A 933 -6.94 2.30 -20.47
C GLN A 933 -6.17 2.00 -21.77
N GLN A 934 -4.93 2.49 -21.95
CA GLN A 934 -4.14 2.23 -23.16
C GLN A 934 -3.78 0.74 -23.35
N LEU A 935 -3.48 0.04 -22.25
CA LEU A 935 -3.26 -1.41 -22.24
C LEU A 935 -4.56 -2.18 -22.51
N THR A 936 -5.69 -1.74 -21.97
CA THR A 936 -6.99 -2.42 -22.15
C THR A 936 -7.56 -2.23 -23.57
N ASP A 937 -7.35 -1.08 -24.20
CA ASP A 937 -7.85 -0.79 -25.55
C ASP A 937 -6.95 -1.31 -26.67
N THR A 938 -5.68 -1.66 -26.41
CA THR A 938 -4.75 -2.06 -27.49
C THR A 938 -4.99 -3.49 -27.97
N THR A 939 -5.03 -3.64 -29.30
CA THR A 939 -5.03 -4.94 -29.99
C THR A 939 -3.82 -5.10 -30.92
N ALA A 940 -2.75 -4.32 -30.70
CA ALA A 940 -1.46 -4.51 -31.33
C ALA A 940 -0.86 -5.87 -30.92
N LYS A 941 0.04 -6.45 -31.73
CA LYS A 941 0.81 -7.63 -31.28
C LYS A 941 1.89 -7.19 -30.30
N ASP A 942 2.62 -6.13 -30.63
CA ASP A 942 3.71 -5.63 -29.81
C ASP A 942 3.25 -4.40 -29.02
N VAL A 943 3.63 -4.31 -27.75
CA VAL A 943 3.30 -3.21 -26.84
C VAL A 943 4.58 -2.72 -26.18
N LEU A 944 5.02 -1.53 -26.59
CA LEU A 944 6.21 -0.86 -26.08
C LEU A 944 5.74 0.21 -25.09
N VAL A 945 6.08 0.04 -23.81
CA VAL A 945 5.79 0.99 -22.75
C VAL A 945 7.06 1.77 -22.44
N ILE A 946 7.01 3.08 -22.60
CA ILE A 946 8.15 3.99 -22.64
C ILE A 946 8.06 4.97 -21.48
N THR A 947 9.16 5.11 -20.74
CA THR A 947 9.28 5.96 -19.55
C THR A 947 10.70 6.51 -19.52
N HIS A 948 10.94 7.72 -18.98
CA HIS A 948 12.29 8.29 -19.01
C HIS A 948 13.22 7.57 -18.02
N MET A 949 13.00 7.70 -16.71
CA MET A 949 13.81 6.95 -15.73
C MET A 949 13.35 5.49 -15.63
N PRO A 950 14.26 4.50 -15.56
CA PRO A 950 13.90 3.09 -15.44
C PRO A 950 13.32 2.74 -14.07
N ALA A 951 12.49 1.70 -14.04
CA ALA A 951 11.93 1.17 -12.78
C ALA A 951 13.03 0.67 -11.84
N TYR A 952 14.09 0.06 -12.39
CA TYR A 952 15.32 -0.33 -11.69
C TYR A 952 16.50 0.11 -12.54
N ASP A 953 17.48 0.80 -11.96
CA ASP A 953 18.68 1.24 -12.67
C ASP A 953 19.52 0.00 -13.06
N PRO A 954 19.82 -0.22 -14.35
CA PRO A 954 20.58 -1.37 -14.79
C PRO A 954 22.06 -1.34 -14.40
N HIS A 955 22.56 -0.21 -13.87
CA HIS A 955 23.99 0.02 -13.61
C HIS A 955 24.35 0.02 -12.12
N PRO A 956 25.58 -0.40 -11.73
CA PRO A 956 25.95 -0.61 -10.31
C PRO A 956 25.88 0.61 -9.37
N ALA A 957 25.66 1.82 -9.89
CA ALA A 957 25.50 3.03 -9.09
C ALA A 957 24.08 3.19 -8.51
N ALA A 958 23.09 2.56 -9.16
CA ALA A 958 21.70 2.46 -8.74
C ALA A 958 20.99 3.79 -8.41
N ASN A 959 21.39 4.88 -9.08
CA ASN A 959 20.97 6.25 -8.79
C ASN A 959 20.09 6.89 -9.88
N SER A 960 19.95 6.25 -11.05
CA SER A 960 19.16 6.73 -12.19
C SER A 960 17.93 5.85 -12.36
N GLN A 961 16.97 5.95 -11.43
CA GLN A 961 15.76 5.11 -11.38
C GLN A 961 14.60 5.77 -10.63
N PHE A 962 13.41 5.17 -10.70
CA PHE A 962 12.25 5.51 -9.88
C PHE A 962 12.63 5.72 -8.40
N THR A 963 12.25 6.87 -7.84
CA THR A 963 12.55 7.27 -6.46
C THR A 963 11.71 6.50 -5.44
N ASP A 964 10.44 6.23 -5.76
CA ASP A 964 9.59 5.34 -4.98
C ASP A 964 9.78 3.87 -5.42
N ARG A 965 10.28 3.04 -4.49
CA ARG A 965 10.53 1.62 -4.72
C ARG A 965 9.28 0.74 -4.63
N TRP A 966 8.23 1.19 -3.95
CA TRP A 966 6.92 0.54 -4.00
C TRP A 966 6.23 0.84 -5.33
N GLU A 967 6.26 2.09 -5.80
CA GLU A 967 5.70 2.43 -7.12
C GLU A 967 6.43 1.69 -8.24
N ALA A 968 7.76 1.66 -8.25
CA ALA A 968 8.54 0.93 -9.25
C ALA A 968 8.12 -0.55 -9.37
N ARG A 969 7.87 -1.20 -8.22
CA ARG A 969 7.38 -2.57 -8.13
C ARG A 969 5.94 -2.69 -8.66
N MET A 970 5.05 -1.77 -8.30
CA MET A 970 3.67 -1.76 -8.79
C MET A 970 3.59 -1.47 -10.30
N TYR A 971 4.46 -0.61 -10.82
CA TYR A 971 4.59 -0.29 -12.23
C TYR A 971 4.97 -1.52 -13.07
N LEU A 972 5.98 -2.28 -12.66
CA LEU A 972 6.30 -3.54 -13.31
C LEU A 972 5.24 -4.62 -13.06
N ARG A 973 4.66 -4.74 -11.87
CA ARG A 973 3.59 -5.74 -11.58
C ARG A 973 2.35 -5.52 -12.45
N LEU A 974 2.03 -4.27 -12.76
CA LEU A 974 0.99 -3.88 -13.71
C LEU A 974 1.27 -4.45 -15.11
N VAL A 975 2.48 -4.21 -15.63
CA VAL A 975 2.88 -4.68 -16.96
C VAL A 975 3.01 -6.21 -17.01
N GLN A 976 3.50 -6.85 -15.95
CA GLN A 976 3.54 -8.31 -15.82
C GLN A 976 2.13 -8.91 -15.93
N ARG A 977 1.17 -8.41 -15.14
CA ARG A 977 -0.22 -8.86 -15.20
C ARG A 977 -0.84 -8.68 -16.59
N TYR A 978 -0.47 -7.62 -17.32
CA TYR A 978 -0.88 -7.47 -18.72
C TYR A 978 -0.28 -8.59 -19.60
N GLN A 979 1.03 -8.83 -19.52
CA GLN A 979 1.73 -9.89 -20.27
C GLN A 979 1.16 -11.29 -19.99
N GLU A 980 0.93 -11.64 -18.71
CA GLU A 980 0.41 -12.94 -18.28
C GLU A 980 -1.02 -13.21 -18.78
N THR A 981 -1.86 -12.17 -18.77
CA THR A 981 -3.26 -12.27 -19.24
C THR A 981 -3.40 -12.17 -20.76
N HIS A 982 -2.39 -11.59 -21.43
CA HIS A 982 -2.33 -11.43 -22.89
C HIS A 982 -1.15 -12.18 -23.54
N PRO A 983 -1.03 -13.52 -23.40
CA PRO A 983 0.12 -14.32 -23.86
C PRO A 983 0.18 -14.52 -25.40
N LYS A 984 -0.38 -13.58 -26.16
CA LYS A 984 -0.25 -13.43 -27.62
C LYS A 984 0.31 -12.07 -28.00
N GLN A 985 0.30 -11.11 -27.07
CA GLN A 985 1.00 -9.86 -27.20
C GLN A 985 2.42 -10.02 -26.68
N HIS A 986 3.33 -9.27 -27.27
CA HIS A 986 4.68 -9.07 -26.78
C HIS A 986 4.73 -7.75 -26.04
N VAL A 987 5.42 -7.71 -24.91
CA VAL A 987 5.45 -6.53 -24.04
C VAL A 987 6.90 -6.20 -23.74
N VAL A 988 7.28 -4.94 -23.91
CA VAL A 988 8.66 -4.45 -23.76
C VAL A 988 8.63 -3.11 -23.05
N MET A 989 9.50 -2.94 -22.05
CA MET A 989 9.78 -1.64 -21.44
C MET A 989 10.91 -0.93 -22.18
N MET A 990 10.85 0.40 -22.29
CA MET A 990 11.91 1.22 -22.84
C MET A 990 12.21 2.41 -21.95
N TYR A 991 13.49 2.64 -21.68
CA TYR A 991 13.99 3.61 -20.72
C TYR A 991 15.17 4.43 -21.24
N GLY A 992 15.28 5.66 -20.73
CA GLY A 992 16.44 6.55 -20.86
C GLY A 992 17.18 6.71 -19.54
N HIS A 993 17.77 7.90 -19.32
CA HIS A 993 18.32 8.45 -18.07
C HIS A 993 19.52 7.73 -17.41
N ALA A 994 19.61 6.40 -17.53
CA ALA A 994 20.65 5.59 -16.92
C ALA A 994 21.82 5.39 -17.91
N ARG A 995 22.56 6.47 -18.20
CA ARG A 995 23.65 6.58 -19.19
C ARG A 995 24.44 5.31 -19.51
N GLY A 996 24.02 4.65 -20.59
CA GLY A 996 24.56 3.40 -21.12
C GLY A 996 23.47 2.58 -21.82
N PHE A 997 23.88 1.60 -22.64
CA PHE A 997 22.99 0.55 -23.12
C PHE A 997 22.85 -0.58 -22.10
N ALA A 998 21.61 -0.97 -21.82
CA ALA A 998 21.31 -2.21 -21.13
C ALA A 998 20.10 -2.93 -21.75
N GLU A 999 20.12 -4.25 -21.70
CA GLU A 999 18.95 -5.10 -21.91
C GLU A 999 18.78 -6.03 -20.73
N GLN A 1000 17.57 -6.09 -20.17
CA GLN A 1000 17.26 -6.87 -18.99
C GLN A 1000 15.91 -7.57 -19.13
N ILE A 1001 15.73 -8.67 -18.42
CA ILE A 1001 14.42 -9.33 -18.27
C ILE A 1001 14.18 -9.45 -16.78
N LEU A 1002 13.39 -8.53 -16.20
CA LEU A 1002 13.19 -8.43 -14.76
C LEU A 1002 11.78 -8.83 -14.34
N ASP A 1003 11.66 -9.44 -13.17
CA ASP A 1003 10.40 -9.49 -12.43
C ASP A 1003 10.08 -8.12 -11.78
N PRO A 1004 8.87 -7.93 -11.22
CA PRO A 1004 8.52 -6.70 -10.52
C PRO A 1004 9.33 -6.42 -9.26
N GLU A 1005 10.02 -7.43 -8.72
CA GLU A 1005 10.91 -7.31 -7.57
C GLU A 1005 12.34 -6.88 -7.96
N GLY A 1006 12.63 -6.72 -9.26
CA GLY A 1006 13.90 -6.26 -9.82
C GLY A 1006 14.91 -7.37 -10.06
N GLN A 1007 14.48 -8.64 -10.10
CA GLN A 1007 15.36 -9.80 -10.23
C GLN A 1007 15.40 -10.30 -11.69
N SER A 1008 16.60 -10.59 -12.19
CA SER A 1008 16.80 -11.13 -13.54
C SER A 1008 16.23 -12.55 -13.65
N VAL A 1009 15.17 -12.75 -14.43
CA VAL A 1009 14.45 -14.02 -14.63
C VAL A 1009 14.05 -14.19 -16.10
N THR A 1010 13.61 -15.38 -16.52
CA THR A 1010 13.08 -15.54 -17.89
C THR A 1010 11.64 -15.01 -18.01
N THR A 1011 11.22 -14.68 -19.24
CA THR A 1011 9.82 -14.35 -19.55
C THR A 1011 8.84 -15.49 -19.27
N ALA A 1012 9.32 -16.74 -19.20
CA ALA A 1012 8.53 -17.90 -18.79
C ALA A 1012 8.31 -18.00 -17.27
N GLU A 1013 9.10 -17.25 -16.49
CA GLU A 1013 9.00 -17.12 -15.02
C GLU A 1013 8.31 -15.81 -14.60
N GLY A 1014 7.73 -15.08 -15.58
CA GLY A 1014 7.01 -13.82 -15.35
C GLY A 1014 7.84 -12.56 -15.61
N GLY A 1015 9.11 -12.67 -16.03
CA GLY A 1015 9.94 -11.51 -16.35
C GLY A 1015 9.43 -10.69 -17.54
N ILE A 1016 9.71 -9.39 -17.53
CA ILE A 1016 9.37 -8.43 -18.59
C ILE A 1016 10.68 -7.98 -19.25
N PRO A 1017 10.84 -8.08 -20.59
CA PRO A 1017 11.98 -7.50 -21.31
C PRO A 1017 12.01 -5.97 -21.23
N GLN A 1018 13.19 -5.40 -21.00
CA GLN A 1018 13.41 -3.98 -20.75
C GLN A 1018 14.68 -3.52 -21.48
N PHE A 1019 14.59 -2.40 -22.20
CA PHE A 1019 15.72 -1.75 -22.85
C PHE A 1019 16.03 -0.41 -22.20
N THR A 1020 17.31 -0.11 -22.01
CA THR A 1020 17.82 1.24 -21.79
C THR A 1020 18.66 1.65 -23.00
N PHE A 1021 18.29 2.74 -23.66
CA PHE A 1021 19.04 3.33 -24.79
C PHE A 1021 19.51 4.76 -24.43
N ALA A 1022 20.20 4.89 -23.30
CA ALA A 1022 20.67 6.16 -22.77
C ALA A 1022 22.12 6.45 -23.15
N ASP A 1023 22.47 7.73 -23.27
CA ASP A 1023 23.77 8.29 -23.70
C ASP A 1023 23.93 8.52 -25.21
N LEU A 1024 23.52 9.74 -25.61
CA LEU A 1024 23.76 10.34 -26.92
C LEU A 1024 24.96 11.31 -26.94
N GLY A 1025 25.87 11.25 -25.96
CA GLY A 1025 27.12 12.03 -25.96
C GLY A 1025 27.56 12.60 -24.60
N MET A 1026 27.07 12.07 -23.49
CA MET A 1026 27.33 12.54 -22.13
C MET A 1026 28.28 11.60 -21.37
N PRO A 1027 28.89 11.99 -20.25
CA PRO A 1027 29.77 11.09 -19.51
C PRO A 1027 29.01 9.89 -18.92
N ALA A 1028 29.13 8.72 -19.57
CA ALA A 1028 28.52 7.46 -19.15
C ALA A 1028 28.74 7.13 -17.66
N TYR A 1029 27.70 6.63 -17.01
CA TYR A 1029 27.80 6.09 -15.64
C TYR A 1029 28.35 4.66 -15.63
N ALA A 1030 28.06 3.90 -16.69
CA ALA A 1030 28.53 2.53 -16.87
C ALA A 1030 29.98 2.46 -17.41
N PRO A 1031 30.74 1.40 -17.07
CA PRO A 1031 31.91 0.99 -17.85
C PRO A 1031 31.56 0.73 -19.33
N ALA A 1032 32.51 0.95 -20.24
CA ALA A 1032 32.29 0.73 -21.68
C ALA A 1032 32.10 -0.76 -22.06
N ASP A 1033 32.56 -1.69 -21.22
CA ASP A 1033 32.28 -3.13 -21.28
C ASP A 1033 30.97 -3.54 -20.56
N GLN A 1034 30.22 -2.55 -20.05
CA GLN A 1034 28.87 -2.67 -19.49
C GLN A 1034 27.92 -1.67 -20.18
N GLY A 1035 28.14 -1.41 -21.47
CA GLY A 1035 27.25 -0.56 -22.28
C GLY A 1035 27.42 0.95 -22.12
N GLY A 1036 28.39 1.44 -21.33
CA GLY A 1036 28.72 2.86 -21.25
C GLY A 1036 29.38 3.42 -22.53
N ILE A 1037 28.55 3.62 -23.57
CA ILE A 1037 28.96 3.96 -24.92
C ILE A 1037 27.96 4.96 -25.55
N TYR A 1038 28.45 5.94 -26.32
CA TYR A 1038 27.59 6.82 -27.13
C TYR A 1038 26.95 5.98 -28.25
N HIS A 1039 25.63 5.87 -28.31
CA HIS A 1039 24.97 4.98 -29.27
C HIS A 1039 23.56 5.43 -29.64
N PHE A 1040 22.94 4.72 -30.59
CA PHE A 1040 21.49 4.75 -30.80
C PHE A 1040 20.96 3.34 -31.05
N GLY A 1041 19.75 3.08 -30.59
CA GLY A 1041 19.02 1.85 -30.90
C GLY A 1041 18.39 1.90 -32.28
N LEU A 1042 18.38 0.77 -32.98
CA LEU A 1042 17.44 0.49 -34.07
C LEU A 1042 16.56 -0.67 -33.65
N ILE A 1043 15.23 -0.49 -33.68
CA ILE A 1043 14.25 -1.51 -33.28
C ILE A 1043 13.34 -1.81 -34.48
N ARG A 1044 13.41 -3.04 -34.98
CA ARG A 1044 12.59 -3.58 -36.06
C ARG A 1044 11.33 -4.21 -35.50
N ILE A 1045 10.17 -3.71 -35.91
CA ILE A 1045 8.85 -4.27 -35.60
C ILE A 1045 8.35 -5.01 -36.85
N GLY A 1046 8.34 -6.34 -36.85
CA GLY A 1046 7.93 -7.15 -38.01
C GLY A 1046 6.45 -7.01 -38.41
N ASP A 1047 6.11 -7.34 -39.66
CA ASP A 1047 4.69 -7.47 -40.11
C ASP A 1047 3.96 -8.62 -39.39
N ASP A 1048 4.73 -9.62 -38.98
CA ASP A 1048 4.36 -10.76 -38.13
C ASP A 1048 4.45 -10.41 -36.63
N GLY A 1049 4.98 -9.23 -36.29
CA GLY A 1049 5.24 -8.71 -34.95
C GLY A 1049 6.24 -9.55 -34.16
N ASP A 1050 7.28 -10.06 -34.80
CA ASP A 1050 8.49 -10.45 -34.08
C ASP A 1050 9.43 -9.23 -34.12
N LEU A 1051 10.17 -8.98 -33.02
CA LEU A 1051 11.00 -7.82 -32.80
C LEU A 1051 12.49 -8.16 -32.95
N GLN A 1052 13.24 -7.30 -33.62
CA GLN A 1052 14.70 -7.41 -33.72
C GLN A 1052 15.33 -6.06 -33.37
N TYR A 1053 16.55 -6.01 -32.85
CA TYR A 1053 17.20 -4.75 -32.49
C TYR A 1053 18.72 -4.80 -32.66
N THR A 1054 19.31 -3.63 -32.88
CA THR A 1054 20.77 -3.42 -32.90
C THR A 1054 21.12 -2.19 -32.07
N VAL A 1055 22.33 -2.18 -31.51
CA VAL A 1055 22.92 -1.04 -30.79
C VAL A 1055 24.02 -0.47 -31.70
N GLU A 1056 23.76 0.64 -32.36
CA GLU A 1056 24.70 1.25 -33.31
C GLU A 1056 25.57 2.31 -32.60
N PRO A 1057 26.87 2.04 -32.32
CA PRO A 1057 27.72 2.99 -31.60
C PRO A 1057 28.15 4.17 -32.48
N ALA A 1058 28.19 5.37 -31.90
CA ALA A 1058 28.64 6.58 -32.58
C ALA A 1058 30.18 6.61 -32.70
N LEU A 1059 30.71 5.92 -33.71
CA LEU A 1059 32.15 5.73 -33.91
C LEU A 1059 32.78 6.71 -34.91
N SER A 1060 34.06 7.03 -34.68
CA SER A 1060 34.92 7.79 -35.59
C SER A 1060 36.03 6.93 -36.22
N SER A 1061 36.48 5.88 -35.52
CA SER A 1061 37.60 5.02 -35.90
C SER A 1061 37.44 3.62 -35.28
N ILE A 1062 37.99 2.57 -35.92
CA ILE A 1062 38.15 1.23 -35.32
C ILE A 1062 39.56 0.69 -35.59
N THR A 1063 40.21 0.18 -34.54
CA THR A 1063 41.52 -0.49 -34.58
C THR A 1063 41.38 -1.98 -34.27
N VAL A 1064 41.78 -2.85 -35.22
CA VAL A 1064 41.78 -4.32 -35.05
C VAL A 1064 43.14 -4.81 -34.53
N LYS A 1065 43.12 -5.61 -33.46
CA LYS A 1065 44.32 -6.15 -32.80
C LYS A 1065 44.61 -7.59 -33.24
N ALA A 1066 45.24 -7.72 -34.41
CA ALA A 1066 45.68 -9.03 -34.95
C ALA A 1066 46.97 -9.56 -34.28
N PRO A 1067 47.25 -10.89 -34.38
CA PRO A 1067 48.51 -11.48 -33.97
C PRO A 1067 49.70 -10.90 -34.77
N LYS A 1068 50.83 -10.66 -34.09
CA LYS A 1068 52.05 -10.15 -34.74
C LYS A 1068 52.88 -11.24 -35.41
N ASP A 1069 52.75 -12.48 -34.94
CA ASP A 1069 53.44 -13.66 -35.45
C ASP A 1069 52.47 -14.54 -36.27
N PRO A 1070 52.94 -15.24 -37.33
CA PRO A 1070 52.07 -16.11 -38.12
C PRO A 1070 51.51 -17.30 -37.32
N ILE A 1071 50.18 -17.44 -37.35
CA ILE A 1071 49.44 -18.56 -36.75
C ILE A 1071 49.54 -19.79 -37.64
N ALA A 1072 49.56 -20.98 -37.05
CA ALA A 1072 49.61 -22.23 -37.81
C ALA A 1072 48.22 -22.64 -38.33
N LYS A 1073 48.19 -23.38 -39.44
CA LYS A 1073 46.98 -24.11 -39.84
C LYS A 1073 46.48 -24.99 -38.68
N GLY A 1074 45.21 -24.81 -38.31
CA GLY A 1074 44.55 -25.49 -37.19
C GLY A 1074 44.52 -24.68 -35.89
N ASP A 1075 45.18 -23.51 -35.85
CA ASP A 1075 45.05 -22.60 -34.71
C ASP A 1075 43.66 -21.95 -34.69
N HIS A 1076 43.12 -21.82 -33.48
CA HIS A 1076 41.92 -21.04 -33.17
C HIS A 1076 42.33 -19.82 -32.32
N VAL A 1077 41.97 -18.62 -32.74
CA VAL A 1077 42.39 -17.36 -32.10
C VAL A 1077 41.25 -16.35 -32.14
N THR A 1078 40.80 -15.86 -30.99
CA THR A 1078 39.88 -14.72 -30.91
C THR A 1078 40.64 -13.42 -31.19
N LEU A 1079 40.14 -12.62 -32.13
CA LEU A 1079 40.62 -11.24 -32.30
C LEU A 1079 39.79 -10.28 -31.44
N THR A 1080 40.36 -9.12 -31.14
CA THR A 1080 39.68 -8.04 -30.43
C THR A 1080 39.85 -6.74 -31.20
N ALA A 1081 38.88 -5.84 -31.15
CA ALA A 1081 39.01 -4.49 -31.69
C ALA A 1081 38.60 -3.44 -30.64
N THR A 1082 39.05 -2.21 -30.86
CA THR A 1082 38.64 -1.04 -30.07
C THR A 1082 38.23 0.08 -31.01
N GLY A 1083 37.17 0.80 -30.69
CA GLY A 1083 36.68 1.94 -31.46
C GLY A 1083 36.85 3.24 -30.70
N ASP A 1084 37.24 4.30 -31.41
CA ASP A 1084 37.23 5.66 -30.85
C ASP A 1084 35.89 6.30 -31.21
N GLN A 1085 35.12 6.73 -30.20
CA GLN A 1085 33.81 7.35 -30.40
C GLN A 1085 33.92 8.76 -31.00
N VAL A 1086 32.79 9.29 -31.45
CA VAL A 1086 32.66 10.70 -31.83
C VAL A 1086 32.97 11.60 -30.63
N ALA A 1087 33.64 12.72 -30.88
CA ALA A 1087 34.12 13.64 -29.84
C ALA A 1087 33.67 15.09 -30.12
N GLY A 1088 33.87 15.97 -29.14
CA GLY A 1088 33.60 17.40 -29.23
C GLY A 1088 34.76 18.23 -28.71
N ASP A 1089 34.52 19.52 -28.46
CA ASP A 1089 35.45 20.40 -27.75
C ASP A 1089 35.23 20.41 -26.23
N ASN A 1090 34.07 19.97 -25.76
CA ASN A 1090 33.74 19.88 -24.33
C ASN A 1090 34.28 18.60 -23.63
N ILE A 1091 34.26 17.44 -24.31
CA ILE A 1091 34.67 16.12 -23.76
C ILE A 1091 35.59 15.39 -24.77
N ALA A 1092 36.59 14.68 -24.26
CA ALA A 1092 37.57 13.92 -25.05
C ALA A 1092 36.97 12.63 -25.66
N PRO A 1093 37.54 12.07 -26.75
CA PRO A 1093 37.06 10.82 -27.33
C PRO A 1093 37.13 9.66 -26.33
N LEU A 1094 36.02 8.92 -26.19
CA LEU A 1094 35.99 7.65 -25.48
C LEU A 1094 36.50 6.53 -26.40
N THR A 1095 37.41 5.67 -25.92
CA THR A 1095 37.82 4.45 -26.65
C THR A 1095 37.14 3.24 -26.02
N ILE A 1096 36.26 2.59 -26.78
CA ILE A 1096 35.42 1.46 -26.33
C ILE A 1096 35.93 0.13 -26.90
N PRO A 1097 35.63 -1.04 -26.28
CA PRO A 1097 35.72 -2.32 -26.99
C PRO A 1097 34.73 -2.35 -28.17
N ILE A 1098 35.06 -3.08 -29.23
CA ILE A 1098 34.08 -3.48 -30.26
C ILE A 1098 33.73 -4.95 -29.99
N ALA A 1099 32.66 -5.11 -29.22
CA ALA A 1099 32.03 -6.33 -28.73
C ALA A 1099 30.64 -5.97 -28.15
N ASP A 1100 29.81 -6.97 -27.86
CA ASP A 1100 28.51 -6.79 -27.18
C ASP A 1100 28.62 -5.85 -25.97
N PRO A 1101 27.68 -4.88 -25.81
CA PRO A 1101 26.45 -4.74 -26.59
C PRO A 1101 26.60 -4.02 -27.94
N ALA A 1102 27.77 -3.48 -28.29
CA ALA A 1102 27.93 -2.67 -29.51
C ALA A 1102 27.92 -3.56 -30.78
N SER A 1103 26.79 -3.59 -31.50
CA SER A 1103 26.55 -4.45 -32.67
C SER A 1103 27.69 -4.38 -33.68
N HIS A 1104 28.23 -5.53 -34.07
CA HIS A 1104 29.47 -5.64 -34.82
C HIS A 1104 29.58 -6.91 -35.67
N VAL A 1105 30.10 -6.78 -36.89
CA VAL A 1105 30.28 -7.92 -37.81
C VAL A 1105 31.76 -8.13 -38.14
N TRP A 1106 32.31 -9.24 -37.66
CA TRP A 1106 33.62 -9.75 -38.08
C TRP A 1106 33.54 -10.46 -39.43
N THR A 1107 34.46 -10.12 -40.33
CA THR A 1107 34.51 -10.67 -41.69
C THR A 1107 35.95 -11.01 -42.12
N SER A 1108 36.06 -11.93 -43.08
CA SER A 1108 37.32 -12.41 -43.66
C SER A 1108 37.25 -12.25 -45.18
N ASP A 1109 38.25 -11.60 -45.79
CA ASP A 1109 38.33 -11.45 -47.25
C ASP A 1109 38.61 -12.79 -47.97
N ASN A 1110 39.04 -13.81 -47.23
CA ASN A 1110 39.31 -15.16 -47.74
C ASN A 1110 39.03 -16.25 -46.70
N PRO A 1111 37.76 -16.69 -46.54
CA PRO A 1111 37.39 -17.77 -45.62
C PRO A 1111 38.07 -19.12 -45.89
N GLU A 1112 38.66 -19.35 -47.06
CA GLU A 1112 39.45 -20.55 -47.36
C GLU A 1112 40.86 -20.52 -46.76
N VAL A 1113 41.38 -19.35 -46.37
CA VAL A 1113 42.63 -19.17 -45.62
C VAL A 1113 42.35 -19.20 -44.12
N ALA A 1114 41.43 -18.36 -43.65
CA ALA A 1114 40.88 -18.43 -42.30
C ALA A 1114 39.42 -17.96 -42.29
N SER A 1115 38.53 -18.75 -41.67
CA SER A 1115 37.16 -18.34 -41.40
C SER A 1115 37.07 -17.66 -40.04
N MET A 1116 36.01 -16.87 -39.83
CA MET A 1116 35.76 -16.18 -38.58
C MET A 1116 34.31 -16.33 -38.20
N ASP A 1117 34.06 -16.44 -36.90
CA ASP A 1117 32.73 -16.27 -36.32
C ASP A 1117 32.36 -14.77 -36.35
N PRO A 1118 31.18 -14.39 -36.87
CA PRO A 1118 30.86 -12.98 -37.15
C PRO A 1118 30.65 -12.15 -35.89
N SER A 1119 30.17 -12.76 -34.79
CA SER A 1119 29.94 -12.09 -33.52
C SER A 1119 31.15 -12.18 -32.60
N THR A 1120 31.59 -13.39 -32.24
CA THR A 1120 32.62 -13.55 -31.19
C THR A 1120 34.04 -13.20 -31.62
N GLY A 1121 34.27 -12.85 -32.89
CA GLY A 1121 35.59 -12.62 -33.46
C GLY A 1121 36.52 -13.85 -33.41
N ALA A 1122 35.96 -15.06 -33.26
CA ALA A 1122 36.73 -16.30 -33.18
C ALA A 1122 37.22 -16.75 -34.58
N LEU A 1123 38.50 -16.57 -34.86
CA LEU A 1123 39.14 -16.96 -36.12
C LEU A 1123 39.64 -18.41 -36.07
N THR A 1124 39.48 -19.16 -37.16
CA THR A 1124 39.99 -20.52 -37.36
C THR A 1124 40.84 -20.60 -38.63
N ALA A 1125 42.11 -21.01 -38.49
CA ALA A 1125 43.08 -21.04 -39.57
C ALA A 1125 43.02 -22.34 -40.41
N HIS A 1126 42.68 -22.24 -41.70
CA HIS A 1126 42.43 -23.40 -42.58
C HIS A 1126 43.58 -23.76 -43.51
N ARG A 1127 44.29 -22.77 -44.07
CA ARG A 1127 45.33 -22.97 -45.08
C ARG A 1127 46.40 -21.87 -45.00
N PRO A 1128 47.67 -22.15 -45.35
CA PRO A 1128 48.71 -21.13 -45.42
C PRO A 1128 48.36 -20.01 -46.41
N GLY A 1129 48.58 -18.75 -46.01
CA GLY A 1129 48.22 -17.57 -46.78
C GLY A 1129 48.12 -16.32 -45.91
N THR A 1130 47.94 -15.16 -46.54
CA THR A 1130 47.58 -13.91 -45.86
C THR A 1130 46.11 -13.62 -46.13
N VAL A 1131 45.39 -13.18 -45.10
CA VAL A 1131 43.96 -12.84 -45.13
C VAL A 1131 43.77 -11.48 -44.48
N THR A 1132 42.89 -10.65 -45.05
CA THR A 1132 42.44 -9.42 -44.38
C THR A 1132 41.23 -9.74 -43.53
N ILE A 1133 41.34 -9.44 -42.25
CA ILE A 1133 40.25 -9.54 -41.29
C ILE A 1133 39.74 -8.15 -40.99
N SER A 1134 38.43 -7.97 -41.07
CA SER A 1134 37.74 -6.70 -40.89
C SER A 1134 36.67 -6.84 -39.82
N VAL A 1135 36.38 -5.76 -39.09
CA VAL A 1135 35.18 -5.67 -38.26
C VAL A 1135 34.46 -4.37 -38.58
N THR A 1136 33.14 -4.44 -38.73
CA THR A 1136 32.29 -3.28 -39.01
C THR A 1136 31.32 -3.08 -37.85
N SER A 1137 31.24 -1.86 -37.32
CA SER A 1137 30.32 -1.47 -36.24
C SER A 1137 29.99 0.02 -36.37
N GLY A 1138 28.74 0.43 -36.11
CA GLY A 1138 28.29 1.83 -36.30
C GLY A 1138 28.45 2.36 -37.74
N GLY A 1139 28.60 1.48 -38.73
CA GLY A 1139 28.96 1.84 -40.11
C GLY A 1139 30.45 2.17 -40.35
N ILE A 1140 31.30 2.15 -39.32
CA ILE A 1140 32.75 2.27 -39.42
C ILE A 1140 33.36 0.87 -39.58
N THR A 1141 34.44 0.74 -40.35
CA THR A 1141 35.14 -0.55 -40.55
C THR A 1141 36.62 -0.44 -40.18
N GLY A 1142 37.05 -1.25 -39.21
CA GLY A 1142 38.47 -1.49 -38.89
C GLY A 1142 39.00 -2.71 -39.65
N SER A 1143 40.31 -2.82 -39.86
CA SER A 1143 40.90 -3.99 -40.53
C SER A 1143 42.36 -4.25 -40.16
N ALA A 1144 42.77 -5.51 -40.18
CA ALA A 1144 44.16 -5.95 -40.02
C ALA A 1144 44.45 -7.21 -40.86
N GLN A 1145 45.72 -7.47 -41.18
CA GLN A 1145 46.10 -8.72 -41.85
C GLN A 1145 46.52 -9.79 -40.84
N VAL A 1146 46.07 -11.02 -41.09
CA VAL A 1146 46.51 -12.24 -40.39
C VAL A 1146 47.27 -13.12 -41.38
N ILE A 1147 48.36 -13.74 -40.91
CA ILE A 1147 49.18 -14.64 -41.72
C ILE A 1147 49.07 -16.05 -41.15
N VAL A 1148 48.61 -17.00 -41.97
CA VAL A 1148 48.57 -18.43 -41.68
C VAL A 1148 49.76 -19.13 -42.33
N ARG A 1149 50.38 -20.08 -41.63
CA ARG A 1149 51.51 -20.92 -42.09
C ARG A 1149 51.26 -22.43 -42.01
#